data_AF-A0A938J1M5-F1
#
_entry.id   AF-A0A938J1M5-F1
#
_cell.length_a   1.000
_cell.length_b   1.000
_cell.length_c   1.000
_cell.angle_alpha   90.00
_cell.angle_beta   90.00
_cell.angle_gamma   90.00
#
_symmetry.space_group_name_H-M   'P 1'
#
loop_
_entity.id
_entity.type
_entity.pdbx_description
1 polymer ?
#
loop_
_entity_poly.entity_id
_entity_poly.type
_entity_poly.pdbx_seq_one_letter_code
_entity_poly.pdbx_strand_id
1 'polypeptide(L)'
;LLISSVAYGTTDRSFVGTIFESTSRQSGLVLSLRNTQRAAALVVLGLAGLATAGIAALRTRDVRLRRVAMAVVVLGTVLTFAAPWNAALVADRYDRAEDIPQAWVDAAQYLDRTGGRAMVVPGVDFASYRWGHTLDPVIAGLTRTELVWRELLPMGGEAGADLVGAFDQGLQEGWFDPRTIVPVARALGVNRIVVANDLELERYRIPRPEVIMEAFLDPDSGVTLEKAFGPGYVNANPGTPIVDAATQRVRTHGDGSALPQIAVFAVPGVDTDAVSATVKGSETIVHGDGAGVLAAGAEGLLDAGHLPLLYGTELATWPAARRAARGDGARHVVTDTARKQVRRYTSLRENTGATQAADGTPRSGIETDVAASDFTGGTERSQSVVEISGARSIDASGYGNVISLLPEDRPTLAFDGDPRTSWRYDSSRFRSLRSDNTATLTVDLGRKVSADHVDIVQPTNRPGTQPFSTFEVVLDGSRVIRVDADPAAVLDPAGTRVDLDGGPFSTLEVRVPDVGFAGPVGIAEVVIPGVEVEEVVRLPRTLADRGGSDGPFPLAYVFSRLRLDPSAEFRMDPELSMRRAFSVPTPMSFTLSGTARLDGRASDAALDAVAATAPVGTTFAASSRLLGDAASRASAGADRDLTTAWSTPLGAPVGSRWTVRSDAGLRLPSLPIDLVTDDRHSVPTRLGIKVDGVTQEFAVPGLGVTEGANSTTRVVHSPATPIVGNELTIEVLAVAPRMQADDAGGPVILPVGIAEVGLPALAPSTAAAAVDDGCRSDLLTLDGTPVALRVTGAPGRTGTGRLAVTTCDGAPLTLTAGRHVLRAAPGLSTGLD
;
A
#
# COMPACT_ATOMS: atom_id res chain seq x y z
N LEU A 1 30.62 24.47 -4.56
CA LEU A 1 31.34 23.89 -3.40
C LEU A 1 31.29 24.83 -2.21
N LEU A 2 32.00 25.97 -2.16
CA LEU A 2 31.90 26.90 -1.01
C LEU A 2 30.47 27.33 -0.64
N ILE A 3 29.59 27.60 -1.60
CA ILE A 3 28.18 27.97 -1.31
C ILE A 3 27.39 26.80 -0.72
N SER A 4 27.54 25.58 -1.23
CA SER A 4 26.84 24.40 -0.69
C SER A 4 27.39 24.01 0.69
N SER A 5 28.71 24.11 0.88
CA SER A 5 29.40 23.86 2.16
C SER A 5 29.04 24.89 3.23
N VAL A 6 28.82 26.16 2.86
CA VAL A 6 28.46 27.24 3.79
C VAL A 6 26.93 27.34 4.00
N ALA A 7 26.12 26.89 3.04
CA ALA A 7 24.66 26.89 3.17
C ALA A 7 24.12 25.72 4.01
N TYR A 8 24.79 24.56 3.99
CA TYR A 8 24.33 23.32 4.64
C TYR A 8 25.34 22.72 5.63
N GLY A 9 26.31 23.52 6.09
CA GLY A 9 27.46 23.06 6.88
C GLY A 9 27.15 22.62 8.32
N THR A 10 25.94 22.81 8.84
CA THR A 10 25.50 22.43 10.19
C THR A 10 24.00 22.15 10.23
N THR A 11 23.54 21.51 11.31
CA THR A 11 22.13 21.17 11.57
C THR A 11 21.18 22.38 11.60
N ASP A 12 21.70 23.61 11.76
CA ASP A 12 20.97 24.86 11.54
C ASP A 12 21.39 25.53 10.24
N ARG A 13 20.39 26.00 9.49
CA ARG A 13 20.55 26.72 8.21
C ARG A 13 21.31 28.02 8.47
N SER A 14 22.40 28.26 7.74
CA SER A 14 23.07 29.56 7.79
C SER A 14 22.15 30.65 7.24
N PHE A 15 22.37 31.91 7.64
CA PHE A 15 21.62 33.07 7.10
C PHE A 15 21.58 33.09 5.56
N VAL A 16 22.68 32.67 4.92
CA VAL A 16 22.77 32.53 3.46
C VAL A 16 21.92 31.38 2.94
N GLY A 17 21.88 30.25 3.65
CA GLY A 17 21.00 29.12 3.34
C GLY A 17 19.51 29.50 3.41
N THR A 18 19.10 30.25 4.43
CA THR A 18 17.72 30.73 4.59
C THR A 18 17.31 31.69 3.47
N ILE A 19 18.20 32.63 3.08
CA ILE A 19 17.95 33.52 1.94
C ILE A 19 17.85 32.72 0.64
N PHE A 20 18.77 31.78 0.42
CA PHE A 20 18.77 30.97 -0.78
C PHE A 20 17.48 30.16 -0.89
N GLU A 21 17.07 29.47 0.17
CA GLU A 21 15.82 28.71 0.20
C GLU A 21 14.60 29.59 -0.07
N SER A 22 14.44 30.68 0.68
CA SER A 22 13.33 31.64 0.51
C SER A 22 13.24 32.16 -0.93
N THR A 23 14.38 32.54 -1.50
CA THR A 23 14.45 33.05 -2.87
C THR A 23 14.23 31.93 -3.90
N SER A 24 14.68 30.70 -3.62
CA SER A 24 14.50 29.54 -4.49
C SER A 24 13.03 29.12 -4.61
N ARG A 25 12.23 29.28 -3.55
CA ARG A 25 10.79 29.03 -3.57
C ARG A 25 10.04 30.05 -4.44
N GLN A 26 10.57 31.26 -4.55
CA GLN A 26 9.92 32.36 -5.28
C GLN A 26 10.48 32.58 -6.71
N SER A 27 11.60 31.93 -7.06
CA SER A 27 12.30 32.17 -8.33
C SER A 27 12.85 30.88 -8.93
N GLY A 28 12.33 30.51 -10.11
CA GLY A 28 12.86 29.41 -10.91
C GLY A 28 14.33 29.57 -11.29
N LEU A 29 14.83 30.80 -11.43
CA LEU A 29 16.24 31.08 -11.68
C LEU A 29 17.11 30.66 -10.49
N VAL A 30 16.70 30.99 -9.26
CA VAL A 30 17.45 30.61 -8.06
C VAL A 30 17.26 29.12 -7.75
N LEU A 31 16.06 28.58 -7.97
CA LEU A 31 15.82 27.13 -7.90
C LEU A 31 16.68 26.35 -8.90
N SER A 32 16.98 26.90 -10.08
CA SER A 32 17.87 26.25 -11.05
C SER A 32 19.30 26.05 -10.52
N LEU A 33 19.70 26.87 -9.53
CA LEU A 33 20.96 26.73 -8.81
C LEU A 33 20.92 25.62 -7.74
N ARG A 34 19.78 24.94 -7.51
CA ARG A 34 19.66 23.80 -6.57
C ARG A 34 20.72 22.72 -6.82
N ASN A 35 21.09 22.55 -8.08
CA ASN A 35 22.21 21.72 -8.47
C ASN A 35 23.45 22.61 -8.64
N THR A 36 23.97 23.12 -7.53
CA THR A 36 25.03 24.17 -7.49
C THR A 36 26.28 23.81 -8.29
N GLN A 37 26.50 22.50 -8.51
CA GLN A 37 27.52 21.95 -9.39
C GLN A 37 27.42 22.43 -10.85
N ARG A 38 26.22 22.73 -11.36
CA ARG A 38 26.04 23.34 -12.69
C ARG A 38 26.68 24.72 -12.81
N ALA A 39 26.68 25.51 -11.73
CA ALA A 39 27.34 26.81 -11.66
C ALA A 39 28.79 26.72 -11.19
N ALA A 40 29.23 25.56 -10.68
CA ALA A 40 30.56 25.40 -10.10
C ALA A 40 31.68 25.67 -11.12
N ALA A 41 31.52 25.25 -12.37
CA ALA A 41 32.50 25.53 -13.42
C ALA A 41 32.72 27.04 -13.62
N LEU A 42 31.64 27.84 -13.64
CA LEU A 42 31.72 29.29 -13.79
C LEU A 42 32.34 29.97 -12.57
N VAL A 43 31.99 29.53 -11.37
CA VAL A 43 32.57 30.06 -10.12
C VAL A 43 34.05 29.71 -10.02
N VAL A 44 34.43 28.46 -10.30
CA VAL A 44 35.83 28.01 -10.31
C VAL A 44 36.63 28.77 -11.36
N LEU A 45 36.08 28.96 -12.56
CA LEU A 45 36.73 29.74 -13.62
C LEU A 45 36.90 31.21 -13.23
N GLY A 46 35.87 31.82 -12.63
CA GLY A 46 35.94 33.20 -12.12
C GLY A 46 36.99 33.36 -11.02
N LEU A 47 37.02 32.46 -10.03
CA LEU A 47 38.02 32.44 -8.97
C LEU A 47 39.43 32.19 -9.53
N ALA A 48 39.58 31.29 -10.50
CA ALA A 48 40.85 31.05 -11.20
C ALA A 48 41.30 32.30 -11.96
N GLY A 49 40.39 33.01 -12.62
CA GLY A 49 40.65 34.29 -13.29
C GLY A 49 41.09 35.36 -12.30
N LEU A 50 40.42 35.50 -11.17
CA LEU A 50 40.78 36.44 -10.09
C LEU A 50 42.14 36.09 -9.45
N ALA A 51 42.41 34.80 -9.20
CA ALA A 51 43.70 34.34 -8.70
C ALA A 51 44.81 34.64 -9.70
N THR A 52 44.57 34.39 -11.00
CA THR A 52 45.50 34.69 -12.08
C THR A 52 45.77 36.20 -12.18
N ALA A 53 44.72 37.02 -12.13
CA ALA A 53 44.82 38.48 -12.14
C ALA A 53 45.58 39.01 -10.91
N GLY A 54 45.33 38.45 -9.71
CA GLY A 54 46.04 38.79 -8.48
C GLY A 54 47.53 38.45 -8.56
N ILE A 55 47.89 37.25 -9.03
CA ILE A 55 49.29 36.86 -9.26
C ILE A 55 49.93 37.75 -10.33
N ALA A 56 49.19 38.09 -11.40
CA ALA A 56 49.68 38.98 -12.44
C ALA A 56 49.92 40.41 -11.92
N ALA A 57 49.09 40.90 -10.99
CA ALA A 57 49.21 42.23 -10.37
C ALA A 57 50.43 42.36 -9.43
N LEU A 58 50.98 41.25 -8.92
CA LEU A 58 52.27 41.23 -8.17
C LEU A 58 53.49 41.62 -9.03
N ARG A 59 53.29 41.99 -10.31
CA ARG A 59 54.35 42.31 -11.29
C ARG A 59 55.19 43.55 -11.02
N THR A 60 54.83 44.45 -10.10
CA THR A 60 55.49 45.77 -10.04
C THR A 60 56.43 46.00 -8.85
N ARG A 61 56.46 45.16 -7.81
CA ARG A 61 57.35 45.41 -6.64
C ARG A 61 58.14 44.21 -6.08
N ASP A 62 57.80 42.94 -6.33
CA ASP A 62 58.62 41.82 -5.81
C ASP A 62 58.49 40.50 -6.60
N VAL A 63 59.48 40.20 -7.44
CA VAL A 63 59.50 39.02 -8.34
C VAL A 63 59.56 37.70 -7.57
N ARG A 64 60.18 37.69 -6.37
CA ARG A 64 60.28 36.49 -5.53
C ARG A 64 58.92 36.10 -4.96
N LEU A 65 58.17 37.08 -4.45
CA LEU A 65 56.83 36.85 -3.91
C LEU A 65 55.87 36.29 -4.98
N ARG A 66 55.94 36.81 -6.22
CA ARG A 66 55.15 36.28 -7.34
C ARG A 66 55.47 34.81 -7.65
N ARG A 67 56.75 34.43 -7.65
CA ARG A 67 57.17 33.03 -7.87
C ARG A 67 56.71 32.11 -6.74
N VAL A 68 56.80 32.57 -5.50
CA VAL A 68 56.30 31.83 -4.33
C VAL A 68 54.78 31.67 -4.40
N ALA A 69 54.03 32.75 -4.68
CA ALA A 69 52.57 32.69 -4.82
C ALA A 69 52.13 31.73 -5.95
N MET A 70 52.82 31.77 -7.10
CA MET A 70 52.57 30.83 -8.19
C MET A 70 52.89 29.39 -7.78
N ALA A 71 54.02 29.15 -7.10
CA ALA A 71 54.39 27.83 -6.61
C ALA A 71 53.39 27.31 -5.57
N VAL A 72 52.89 28.16 -4.68
CA VAL A 72 51.87 27.82 -3.68
C VAL A 72 50.54 27.47 -4.36
N VAL A 73 50.09 28.21 -5.37
CA VAL A 73 48.85 27.87 -6.10
C VAL A 73 48.98 26.57 -6.89
N VAL A 74 50.10 26.37 -7.58
CA VAL A 74 50.39 25.12 -8.30
C VAL A 74 50.45 23.95 -7.33
N LEU A 75 51.21 24.08 -6.24
CA LEU A 75 51.33 23.04 -5.23
C LEU A 75 49.99 22.76 -4.54
N GLY A 76 49.23 23.80 -4.20
CA GLY A 76 47.88 23.67 -3.64
C GLY A 76 46.94 22.91 -4.57
N THR A 77 46.99 23.22 -5.87
CA THR A 77 46.21 22.50 -6.89
C THR A 77 46.63 21.03 -6.96
N VAL A 78 47.93 20.75 -7.09
CA VAL A 78 48.46 19.37 -7.13
C VAL A 78 48.08 18.60 -5.86
N LEU A 79 48.17 19.21 -4.68
CA LEU A 79 47.78 18.59 -3.42
C LEU A 79 46.26 18.33 -3.34
N THR A 80 45.41 19.18 -3.93
CA THR A 80 43.97 18.88 -4.02
C THR A 80 43.64 17.72 -4.96
N PHE A 81 44.51 17.42 -5.94
CA PHE A 81 44.38 16.23 -6.81
C PHE A 81 44.87 14.92 -6.15
N ALA A 82 45.61 14.99 -5.03
CA ALA A 82 46.02 13.80 -4.30
C ALA A 82 44.82 13.02 -3.70
N ALA A 83 43.71 13.72 -3.39
CA ALA A 83 42.49 13.08 -2.89
C ALA A 83 41.81 12.18 -3.94
N PRO A 84 41.50 12.61 -5.17
CA PRO A 84 40.94 11.73 -6.21
C PRO A 84 41.91 10.68 -6.76
N TRP A 85 43.23 10.80 -6.52
CA TRP A 85 44.19 9.73 -6.85
C TRP A 85 44.24 8.60 -5.83
N ASN A 86 43.85 8.87 -4.58
CA ASN A 86 43.78 7.87 -3.50
C ASN A 86 42.36 7.39 -3.21
N ALA A 87 41.34 8.05 -3.77
CA ALA A 87 39.95 7.63 -3.70
C ALA A 87 39.55 6.87 -4.97
N ALA A 88 38.70 5.86 -4.84
CA ALA A 88 38.07 5.23 -6.00
C ALA A 88 37.25 6.28 -6.76
N LEU A 89 37.56 6.47 -8.06
CA LEU A 89 36.81 7.39 -8.93
C LEU A 89 35.39 6.89 -9.19
N VAL A 90 35.16 5.60 -8.98
CA VAL A 90 33.87 4.93 -9.00
C VAL A 90 33.45 4.73 -7.55
N ALA A 91 32.27 5.24 -7.18
CA ALA A 91 31.74 4.94 -5.86
C ALA A 91 31.45 3.44 -5.76
N ASP A 92 31.77 2.81 -4.63
CA ASP A 92 31.67 1.36 -4.41
C ASP A 92 30.35 0.74 -4.92
N ARG A 93 29.23 1.46 -4.77
CA ARG A 93 27.91 1.00 -5.26
C ARG A 93 27.81 0.81 -6.78
N TYR A 94 28.66 1.46 -7.56
CA TYR A 94 28.75 1.34 -9.02
C TYR A 94 29.94 0.45 -9.43
N ASP A 95 30.72 -0.02 -8.46
CA ASP A 95 31.79 -0.98 -8.71
C ASP A 95 31.17 -2.36 -8.91
N ARG A 96 31.26 -2.86 -10.13
CA ARG A 96 30.73 -4.16 -10.55
C ARG A 96 31.65 -4.76 -11.60
N ALA A 97 31.53 -6.07 -11.81
CA ALA A 97 32.17 -6.73 -12.94
C ALA A 97 31.78 -6.04 -14.26
N GLU A 98 32.74 -5.92 -15.19
CA GLU A 98 32.53 -5.29 -16.50
C GLU A 98 31.43 -6.02 -17.28
N ASP A 99 31.54 -7.36 -17.33
CA ASP A 99 30.62 -8.25 -18.04
C ASP A 99 29.26 -8.34 -17.33
N ILE A 100 28.19 -8.22 -18.13
CA ILE A 100 26.81 -8.41 -17.69
C ILE A 100 26.52 -9.93 -17.65
N PRO A 101 25.73 -10.44 -16.68
CA PRO A 101 25.38 -11.85 -16.63
C PRO A 101 24.77 -12.37 -17.93
N GLN A 102 25.21 -13.55 -18.37
CA GLN A 102 24.79 -14.16 -19.64
C GLN A 102 23.25 -14.31 -19.76
N ALA A 103 22.55 -14.51 -18.64
CA ALA A 103 21.09 -14.59 -18.63
C ALA A 103 20.42 -13.34 -19.24
N TRP A 104 20.91 -12.13 -18.93
CA TRP A 104 20.39 -10.88 -19.48
C TRP A 104 20.69 -10.73 -20.97
N VAL A 105 21.88 -11.17 -21.40
CA VAL A 105 22.27 -11.19 -22.82
C VAL A 105 21.40 -12.17 -23.60
N ASP A 106 21.18 -13.38 -23.09
CA ASP A 106 20.37 -14.41 -23.71
C ASP A 106 18.89 -14.00 -23.80
N ALA A 107 18.35 -13.38 -22.76
CA ALA A 107 17.00 -12.84 -22.74
C ALA A 107 16.82 -11.74 -23.79
N ALA A 108 17.75 -10.80 -23.89
CA ALA A 108 17.70 -9.73 -24.89
C ALA A 108 17.76 -10.29 -26.33
N GLN A 109 18.66 -11.23 -26.61
CA GLN A 109 18.73 -11.90 -27.91
C GLN A 109 17.48 -12.71 -28.23
N TYR A 110 16.83 -13.26 -27.21
CA TYR A 110 15.56 -13.96 -27.36
C TYR A 110 14.45 -13.02 -27.79
N LEU A 111 14.30 -11.87 -27.12
CA LEU A 111 13.33 -10.85 -27.49
C LEU A 111 13.55 -10.34 -28.93
N ASP A 112 14.80 -10.05 -29.30
CA ASP A 112 15.17 -9.58 -30.65
C ASP A 112 14.76 -10.57 -31.76
N ARG A 113 14.88 -11.88 -31.51
CA ARG A 113 14.49 -12.91 -32.49
C ARG A 113 12.99 -13.03 -32.66
N THR A 114 12.23 -12.64 -31.65
CA THR A 114 10.78 -12.89 -31.59
C THR A 114 9.96 -11.67 -31.95
N GLY A 115 10.54 -10.46 -31.80
CA GLY A 115 9.90 -9.21 -32.17
C GLY A 115 8.71 -8.82 -31.28
N GLY A 116 8.05 -7.72 -31.67
CA GLY A 116 6.96 -7.10 -30.92
C GLY A 116 7.47 -6.13 -29.84
N ARG A 117 6.75 -6.11 -28.72
CA ARG A 117 6.97 -5.20 -27.59
C ARG A 117 6.91 -5.96 -26.27
N ALA A 118 7.88 -5.73 -25.41
CA ALA A 118 7.97 -6.37 -24.10
C ALA A 118 7.77 -5.38 -22.95
N MET A 119 7.14 -5.82 -21.86
CA MET A 119 7.05 -5.09 -20.61
C MET A 119 7.97 -5.69 -19.56
N VAL A 120 8.73 -4.88 -18.83
CA VAL A 120 9.64 -5.33 -17.76
C VAL A 120 9.01 -5.06 -16.40
N VAL A 121 8.98 -6.06 -15.53
CA VAL A 121 8.40 -6.02 -14.18
C VAL A 121 9.33 -6.68 -13.15
N PRO A 122 9.23 -6.32 -11.86
CA PRO A 122 8.49 -5.16 -11.33
C PRO A 122 9.19 -3.84 -11.71
N GLY A 123 8.48 -2.72 -11.54
CA GLY A 123 9.07 -1.40 -11.58
C GLY A 123 10.09 -1.20 -10.45
N VAL A 124 11.05 -0.31 -10.66
CA VAL A 124 12.12 0.01 -9.70
C VAL A 124 12.30 1.52 -9.58
N ASP A 125 12.64 2.03 -8.39
CA ASP A 125 13.01 3.45 -8.29
C ASP A 125 14.24 3.74 -9.18
N PHE A 126 15.24 2.87 -9.06
CA PHE A 126 16.43 2.77 -9.91
C PHE A 126 16.89 1.32 -9.98
N ALA A 127 17.34 0.85 -11.15
CA ALA A 127 17.78 -0.53 -11.33
C ALA A 127 19.05 -0.84 -10.51
N SER A 128 18.89 -1.74 -9.54
CA SER A 128 19.96 -2.32 -8.74
C SER A 128 19.76 -3.81 -8.71
N TYR A 129 20.76 -4.55 -9.19
CA TYR A 129 20.75 -6.00 -9.23
C TYR A 129 21.74 -6.55 -8.21
N ARG A 130 21.56 -7.81 -7.82
CA ARG A 130 22.49 -8.53 -6.93
C ARG A 130 23.92 -8.59 -7.45
N TRP A 131 24.10 -8.46 -8.76
CA TRP A 131 25.41 -8.44 -9.41
C TRP A 131 25.94 -7.02 -9.70
N GLY A 132 25.15 -5.96 -9.47
CA GLY A 132 25.60 -4.59 -9.66
C GLY A 132 24.49 -3.56 -9.88
N HIS A 133 24.83 -2.28 -9.70
CA HIS A 133 23.93 -1.15 -9.90
C HIS A 133 24.11 -0.51 -11.27
N THR A 134 23.01 -0.32 -12.02
CA THR A 134 23.03 0.22 -13.39
C THR A 134 22.25 1.51 -13.58
N LEU A 135 21.54 1.99 -12.54
CA LEU A 135 20.57 3.09 -12.57
C LEU A 135 19.33 2.81 -13.42
N ASP A 136 19.49 2.46 -14.69
CA ASP A 136 18.41 2.11 -15.62
C ASP A 136 18.34 0.58 -15.81
N PRO A 137 17.18 -0.01 -16.16
CA PRO A 137 17.06 -1.43 -16.44
C PRO A 137 18.05 -1.90 -17.51
N VAL A 138 18.90 -2.87 -17.19
CA VAL A 138 20.03 -3.27 -18.05
C VAL A 138 19.58 -3.70 -19.45
N ILE A 139 18.40 -4.32 -19.54
CA ILE A 139 17.85 -4.83 -20.80
C ILE A 139 17.61 -3.73 -21.84
N ALA A 140 17.37 -2.49 -21.42
CA ALA A 140 17.17 -1.35 -22.32
C ALA A 140 18.42 -1.04 -23.17
N GLY A 141 19.61 -1.44 -22.70
CA GLY A 141 20.86 -1.34 -23.46
C GLY A 141 21.22 -2.59 -24.27
N LEU A 142 20.45 -3.68 -24.17
CA LEU A 142 20.82 -5.00 -24.71
C LEU A 142 19.93 -5.47 -25.87
N THR A 143 18.69 -4.98 -25.98
CA THR A 143 17.70 -5.42 -26.98
C THR A 143 17.31 -4.28 -27.93
N ARG A 144 16.86 -4.65 -29.13
CA ARG A 144 16.19 -3.76 -30.10
C ARG A 144 14.67 -3.82 -30.01
N THR A 145 14.14 -4.71 -29.18
CA THR A 145 12.69 -4.85 -28.93
C THR A 145 12.15 -3.58 -28.27
N GLU A 146 10.95 -3.16 -28.63
CA GLU A 146 10.30 -2.04 -27.94
C GLU A 146 9.99 -2.43 -26.49
N LEU A 147 10.28 -1.54 -25.55
CA LEU A 147 10.17 -1.83 -24.13
C LEU A 147 9.20 -0.87 -23.42
N VAL A 148 8.48 -1.41 -22.45
CA VAL A 148 7.65 -0.69 -21.47
C VAL A 148 8.11 -1.07 -20.07
N TRP A 149 8.39 -0.10 -19.21
CA TRP A 149 8.73 -0.35 -17.81
C TRP A 149 8.36 0.84 -16.93
N ARG A 150 8.43 0.63 -15.62
CA ARG A 150 8.17 1.67 -14.62
C ARG A 150 9.46 1.99 -13.85
N GLU A 151 9.86 3.26 -13.90
CA GLU A 151 10.88 3.86 -13.02
C GLU A 151 10.29 4.99 -12.21
N LEU A 152 11.02 5.60 -11.26
CA LEU A 152 10.52 6.66 -10.38
C LEU A 152 9.69 7.74 -11.11
N LEU A 153 10.23 8.30 -12.19
CA LEU A 153 9.54 9.29 -13.02
C LEU A 153 8.71 8.59 -14.11
N PRO A 154 7.42 8.93 -14.26
CA PRO A 154 6.61 8.42 -15.35
C PRO A 154 7.20 8.84 -16.71
N MET A 155 7.27 7.90 -17.64
CA MET A 155 7.76 8.11 -19.00
C MET A 155 6.70 7.70 -20.02
N GLY A 156 6.60 8.43 -21.13
CA GLY A 156 5.62 8.18 -22.19
C GLY A 156 4.48 9.20 -22.24
N GLY A 157 3.46 8.89 -23.04
CA GLY A 157 2.23 9.70 -23.10
C GLY A 157 1.34 9.49 -21.87
N GLU A 158 0.51 10.48 -21.56
CA GLU A 158 -0.35 10.53 -20.36
C GLU A 158 -1.07 9.21 -20.06
N ALA A 159 -1.91 8.71 -20.96
CA ALA A 159 -2.67 7.47 -20.75
C ALA A 159 -1.80 6.21 -20.59
N GLY A 160 -0.68 6.13 -21.33
CA GLY A 160 0.23 4.99 -21.26
C GLY A 160 1.02 4.95 -19.95
N ALA A 161 1.56 6.10 -19.53
CA ALA A 161 2.29 6.24 -18.28
C ALA A 161 1.38 6.00 -17.06
N ASP A 162 0.14 6.47 -17.13
CA ASP A 162 -0.90 6.23 -16.12
C ASP A 162 -1.28 4.73 -16.01
N LEU A 163 -1.50 4.04 -17.14
CA LEU A 163 -1.81 2.61 -17.15
C LEU A 163 -0.64 1.75 -16.62
N VAL A 164 0.59 2.04 -17.06
CA VAL A 164 1.80 1.34 -16.57
C VAL A 164 2.01 1.61 -15.08
N GLY A 165 1.80 2.85 -14.64
CA GLY A 165 1.88 3.23 -13.23
C GLY A 165 0.87 2.49 -12.37
N ALA A 166 -0.39 2.37 -12.82
CA ALA A 166 -1.43 1.63 -12.10
C ALA A 166 -1.16 0.12 -12.05
N PHE A 167 -0.67 -0.46 -13.14
CA PHE A 167 -0.28 -1.87 -13.20
C PHE A 167 0.84 -2.19 -12.20
N ASP A 168 1.91 -1.41 -12.21
CA ASP A 168 3.02 -1.59 -11.28
C ASP A 168 2.60 -1.30 -9.83
N GLN A 169 1.81 -0.26 -9.57
CA GLN A 169 1.33 0.06 -8.22
C GLN A 169 0.56 -1.11 -7.58
N GLY A 170 -0.21 -1.87 -8.37
CA GLY A 170 -0.88 -3.08 -7.91
C GLY A 170 0.10 -4.15 -7.38
N LEU A 171 1.23 -4.35 -8.09
CA LEU A 171 2.30 -5.25 -7.68
C LEU A 171 3.01 -4.71 -6.42
N GLN A 172 3.37 -3.42 -6.42
CA GLN A 172 4.13 -2.77 -5.36
C GLN A 172 3.38 -2.71 -4.02
N GLU A 173 2.06 -2.50 -4.05
CA GLU A 173 1.22 -2.32 -2.87
C GLU A 173 0.47 -3.60 -2.46
N GLY A 174 0.67 -4.72 -3.18
CA GLY A 174 0.22 -6.06 -2.77
C GLY A 174 -1.28 -6.33 -2.96
N TRP A 175 -1.95 -5.63 -3.87
CA TRP A 175 -3.39 -5.82 -4.19
C TRP A 175 -3.66 -6.29 -5.62
N PHE A 176 -2.61 -6.68 -6.34
CA PHE A 176 -2.62 -7.14 -7.73
C PHE A 176 -3.58 -8.30 -8.00
N ASP A 177 -4.30 -8.27 -9.13
CA ASP A 177 -5.16 -9.35 -9.62
C ASP A 177 -4.58 -9.90 -10.94
N PRO A 178 -4.18 -11.20 -10.99
CA PRO A 178 -3.60 -11.81 -12.18
C PRO A 178 -4.42 -11.63 -13.47
N ARG A 179 -5.76 -11.60 -13.37
CA ARG A 179 -6.66 -11.46 -14.55
C ARG A 179 -6.49 -10.14 -15.28
N THR A 180 -5.85 -9.16 -14.64
CA THR A 180 -5.54 -7.86 -15.26
C THR A 180 -4.36 -7.93 -16.23
N ILE A 181 -3.49 -8.95 -16.14
CA ILE A 181 -2.26 -9.06 -16.93
C ILE A 181 -2.55 -9.01 -18.44
N VAL A 182 -3.40 -9.92 -18.93
CA VAL A 182 -3.67 -10.02 -20.38
C VAL A 182 -4.43 -8.79 -20.92
N PRO A 183 -5.50 -8.29 -20.30
CA PRO A 183 -6.17 -7.07 -20.75
C PRO A 183 -5.25 -5.85 -20.82
N VAL A 184 -4.43 -5.63 -19.80
CA VAL A 184 -3.49 -4.49 -19.74
C VAL A 184 -2.39 -4.65 -20.78
N ALA A 185 -1.79 -5.84 -20.89
CA ALA A 185 -0.76 -6.11 -21.89
C ALA A 185 -1.29 -5.91 -23.32
N ARG A 186 -2.52 -6.37 -23.62
CA ARG A 186 -3.18 -6.12 -24.92
C ARG A 186 -3.41 -4.63 -25.18
N ALA A 187 -3.86 -3.88 -24.18
CA ALA A 187 -4.06 -2.43 -24.31
C ALA A 187 -2.75 -1.68 -24.61
N LEU A 188 -1.62 -2.16 -24.08
CA LEU A 188 -0.28 -1.60 -24.32
C LEU A 188 0.40 -2.14 -25.58
N GLY A 189 -0.20 -3.13 -26.27
CA GLY A 189 0.40 -3.83 -27.39
C GLY A 189 1.61 -4.69 -26.98
N VAL A 190 1.65 -5.15 -25.74
CA VAL A 190 2.73 -5.97 -25.16
C VAL A 190 2.45 -7.44 -25.43
N ASN A 191 3.29 -8.08 -26.25
CA ASN A 191 3.18 -9.52 -26.51
C ASN A 191 4.01 -10.37 -25.54
N ARG A 192 4.89 -9.75 -24.74
CA ARG A 192 5.75 -10.45 -23.77
C ARG A 192 5.96 -9.67 -22.48
N ILE A 193 6.03 -10.38 -21.36
CA ILE A 193 6.36 -9.78 -20.07
C ILE A 193 7.63 -10.42 -19.53
N VAL A 194 8.61 -9.58 -19.19
CA VAL A 194 9.92 -9.96 -18.66
C VAL A 194 9.90 -9.71 -17.15
N VAL A 195 9.95 -10.77 -16.36
CA VAL A 195 10.07 -10.71 -14.91
C VAL A 195 11.54 -10.77 -14.51
N ALA A 196 12.03 -9.73 -13.83
CA ALA A 196 13.39 -9.62 -13.33
C ALA A 196 13.45 -10.08 -11.86
N ASN A 197 14.08 -11.23 -11.60
CA ASN A 197 14.09 -11.86 -10.27
C ASN A 197 15.39 -11.62 -9.49
N ASP A 198 16.38 -10.92 -10.06
CA ASP A 198 17.71 -10.70 -9.48
C ASP A 198 17.94 -9.25 -8.97
N LEU A 199 16.86 -8.48 -8.76
CA LEU A 199 16.89 -7.12 -8.22
C LEU A 199 17.22 -7.08 -6.71
N GLU A 200 17.88 -6.02 -6.23
CA GLU A 200 18.09 -5.77 -4.80
C GLU A 200 16.79 -5.31 -4.13
N LEU A 201 16.15 -6.22 -3.40
CA LEU A 201 14.80 -6.02 -2.86
C LEU A 201 14.76 -4.96 -1.75
N GLU A 202 15.65 -5.11 -0.78
CA GLU A 202 15.71 -4.31 0.45
C GLU A 202 16.07 -2.85 0.21
N ARG A 203 16.71 -2.54 -0.92
CA ARG A 203 17.17 -1.19 -1.23
C ARG A 203 16.03 -0.21 -1.49
N TYR A 204 14.99 -0.68 -2.17
CA TYR A 204 13.83 0.13 -2.56
C TYR A 204 12.50 -0.44 -2.06
N ARG A 205 12.53 -1.50 -1.23
CA ARG A 205 11.34 -2.19 -0.70
C ARG A 205 10.39 -2.66 -1.82
N ILE A 206 10.96 -3.22 -2.89
CA ILE A 206 10.19 -3.77 -4.03
C ILE A 206 9.64 -5.16 -3.70
N PRO A 207 8.57 -5.62 -4.40
CA PRO A 207 8.02 -6.95 -4.22
C PRO A 207 9.04 -8.05 -4.38
N ARG A 208 8.88 -9.12 -3.59
CA ARG A 208 9.74 -10.30 -3.66
C ARG A 208 9.50 -11.08 -4.96
N PRO A 209 10.54 -11.65 -5.59
CA PRO A 209 10.42 -12.40 -6.84
C PRO A 209 9.41 -13.55 -6.77
N GLU A 210 9.31 -14.23 -5.62
CA GLU A 210 8.40 -15.35 -5.39
C GLU A 210 6.94 -14.92 -5.52
N VAL A 211 6.60 -13.75 -4.95
CA VAL A 211 5.24 -13.18 -5.01
C VAL A 211 4.89 -12.78 -6.44
N ILE A 212 5.83 -12.18 -7.17
CA ILE A 212 5.63 -11.83 -8.58
C ILE A 212 5.48 -13.10 -9.42
N MET A 213 6.38 -14.07 -9.29
CA MET A 213 6.33 -15.32 -10.05
C MET A 213 5.04 -16.10 -9.77
N GLU A 214 4.55 -16.14 -8.52
CA GLU A 214 3.27 -16.77 -8.19
C GLU A 214 2.10 -16.10 -8.93
N ALA A 215 2.05 -14.76 -8.98
CA ALA A 215 0.99 -14.04 -9.70
C ALA A 215 1.01 -14.28 -11.22
N PHE A 216 2.19 -14.42 -11.83
CA PHE A 216 2.33 -14.68 -13.28
C PHE A 216 2.20 -16.16 -13.65
N LEU A 217 2.40 -17.07 -12.70
CA LEU A 217 2.16 -18.51 -12.87
C LEU A 217 0.72 -18.91 -12.53
N ASP A 218 -0.05 -18.03 -11.90
CA ASP A 218 -1.48 -18.23 -11.65
C ASP A 218 -2.20 -18.52 -12.98
N PRO A 219 -2.97 -19.62 -13.11
CA PRO A 219 -3.76 -19.92 -14.30
C PRO A 219 -4.69 -18.77 -14.75
N ASP A 220 -5.23 -17.99 -13.80
CA ASP A 220 -6.11 -16.85 -14.08
C ASP A 220 -5.36 -15.67 -14.71
N SER A 221 -4.02 -15.66 -14.67
CA SER A 221 -3.20 -14.66 -15.38
C SER A 221 -3.39 -14.70 -16.89
N GLY A 222 -3.72 -15.87 -17.44
CA GLY A 222 -3.86 -16.10 -18.88
C GLY A 222 -2.55 -16.01 -19.68
N VAL A 223 -1.40 -15.76 -19.05
CA VAL A 223 -0.09 -15.79 -19.71
C VAL A 223 0.55 -17.17 -19.57
N THR A 224 1.56 -17.44 -20.39
CA THR A 224 2.30 -18.70 -20.33
C THR A 224 3.79 -18.43 -20.20
N LEU A 225 4.47 -19.09 -19.25
CA LEU A 225 5.93 -19.05 -19.16
C LEU A 225 6.54 -19.62 -20.45
N GLU A 226 7.17 -18.76 -21.24
CA GLU A 226 7.71 -19.09 -22.55
C GLU A 226 9.18 -19.49 -22.45
N LYS A 227 9.94 -18.75 -21.63
CA LYS A 227 11.37 -18.99 -21.45
C LYS A 227 11.85 -18.53 -20.08
N ALA A 228 12.82 -19.24 -19.53
CA ALA A 228 13.53 -18.90 -18.30
C ALA A 228 15.03 -18.85 -18.58
N PHE A 229 15.73 -17.87 -18.01
CA PHE A 229 17.17 -17.65 -18.18
C PHE A 229 17.88 -17.57 -16.83
N GLY A 230 19.11 -18.10 -16.80
CA GLY A 230 19.91 -18.25 -15.58
C GLY A 230 19.73 -19.62 -14.91
N PRO A 231 20.74 -20.08 -14.14
CA PRO A 231 20.78 -21.45 -13.59
C PRO A 231 19.81 -21.71 -12.42
N GLY A 232 18.95 -20.74 -12.07
CA GLY A 232 18.24 -20.72 -10.80
C GLY A 232 19.10 -20.04 -9.72
N TYR A 233 18.56 -19.01 -9.08
CA TYR A 233 19.24 -18.21 -8.05
C TYR A 233 18.24 -17.89 -6.93
N VAL A 234 18.72 -17.93 -5.68
CA VAL A 234 17.97 -17.45 -4.51
C VAL A 234 18.34 -15.99 -4.32
N ASN A 235 17.36 -15.10 -4.40
CA ASN A 235 17.55 -13.67 -4.21
C ASN A 235 17.71 -13.31 -2.72
N ALA A 236 18.76 -13.85 -2.11
CA ALA A 236 19.11 -13.60 -0.73
C ALA A 236 19.81 -12.25 -0.59
N ASN A 237 19.38 -11.46 0.40
CA ASN A 237 20.13 -10.28 0.83
C ASN A 237 21.51 -10.72 1.35
N PRO A 238 22.63 -10.22 0.79
CA PRO A 238 23.97 -10.54 1.30
C PRO A 238 24.25 -9.94 2.69
N GLY A 239 23.46 -8.94 3.11
CA GLY A 239 23.42 -8.42 4.47
C GLY A 239 22.55 -9.27 5.39
N THR A 240 22.01 -8.66 6.46
CA THR A 240 21.10 -9.37 7.36
C THR A 240 19.77 -9.62 6.64
N PRO A 241 19.32 -10.90 6.51
CA PRO A 241 18.03 -11.20 5.90
C PRO A 241 16.89 -10.52 6.66
N ILE A 242 16.01 -9.85 5.93
CA ILE A 242 14.88 -9.08 6.46
C ILE A 242 13.62 -9.95 6.41
N VAL A 243 12.94 -10.08 7.55
CA VAL A 243 11.66 -10.77 7.69
C VAL A 243 10.55 -9.79 8.02
N ASP A 244 9.43 -10.00 7.35
CA ASP A 244 8.19 -9.26 7.54
C ASP A 244 7.01 -10.26 7.53
N ALA A 245 5.81 -9.78 7.88
CA ALA A 245 4.62 -10.63 7.89
C ALA A 245 4.23 -11.12 6.48
N ALA A 246 4.55 -10.35 5.43
CA ALA A 246 4.29 -10.75 4.03
C ALA A 246 5.16 -11.95 3.62
N THR A 247 6.37 -12.02 4.13
CA THR A 247 7.31 -13.13 3.94
C THR A 247 6.78 -14.33 4.69
N GLN A 248 6.42 -14.15 5.97
CA GLN A 248 5.94 -15.23 6.83
C GLN A 248 4.66 -15.93 6.31
N ARG A 249 3.79 -15.23 5.58
CA ARG A 249 2.58 -15.82 4.99
C ARG A 249 2.81 -16.66 3.71
N VAL A 250 3.97 -16.57 3.04
CA VAL A 250 4.22 -17.33 1.80
C VAL A 250 4.44 -18.82 2.11
N ARG A 251 3.60 -19.71 1.56
CA ARG A 251 3.58 -21.16 1.87
C ARG A 251 4.11 -22.08 0.77
N THR A 252 4.16 -21.62 -0.48
CA THR A 252 4.43 -22.42 -1.69
C THR A 252 5.88 -22.33 -2.16
N HIS A 253 6.49 -21.14 -2.07
CA HIS A 253 7.89 -20.89 -2.41
C HIS A 253 8.53 -20.16 -1.23
N GLY A 254 9.21 -20.90 -0.34
CA GLY A 254 9.93 -20.26 0.78
C GLY A 254 11.07 -19.36 0.28
N ASP A 255 11.64 -18.56 1.20
CA ASP A 255 12.79 -17.63 1.08
C ASP A 255 14.11 -18.28 0.58
N GLY A 256 14.04 -19.48 -0.01
CA GLY A 256 15.14 -20.29 -0.53
C GLY A 256 14.82 -21.01 -1.85
N SER A 257 13.69 -20.69 -2.50
CA SER A 257 13.33 -21.30 -3.78
C SER A 257 14.19 -20.70 -4.90
N ALA A 258 14.97 -21.53 -5.59
CA ALA A 258 15.78 -21.06 -6.72
C ALA A 258 14.86 -20.66 -7.89
N LEU A 259 14.81 -19.37 -8.21
CA LEU A 259 14.06 -18.83 -9.35
C LEU A 259 15.02 -18.50 -10.50
N PRO A 260 14.58 -18.58 -11.77
CA PRO A 260 15.40 -18.09 -12.88
C PRO A 260 15.67 -16.60 -12.69
N GLN A 261 16.85 -16.12 -13.08
CA GLN A 261 17.17 -14.69 -12.98
C GLN A 261 16.17 -13.85 -13.80
N ILE A 262 15.73 -14.40 -14.93
CA ILE A 262 14.77 -13.78 -15.83
C ILE A 262 13.75 -14.81 -16.29
N ALA A 263 12.47 -14.49 -16.18
CA ALA A 263 11.39 -15.25 -16.78
C ALA A 263 10.68 -14.40 -17.85
N VAL A 264 10.39 -15.00 -19.00
CA VAL A 264 9.67 -14.35 -20.10
C VAL A 264 8.35 -15.08 -20.30
N PHE A 265 7.25 -14.35 -20.13
CA PHE A 265 5.89 -14.82 -20.31
C PHE A 265 5.32 -14.32 -21.64
N ALA A 266 4.67 -15.21 -22.39
CA ALA A 266 3.95 -14.86 -23.61
C ALA A 266 2.55 -14.37 -23.28
N VAL A 267 2.13 -13.28 -23.95
CA VAL A 267 0.79 -12.70 -23.83
C VAL A 267 -0.04 -13.12 -25.05
N PRO A 268 -1.21 -13.78 -24.87
CA PRO A 268 -2.02 -14.23 -25.99
C PRO A 268 -2.76 -13.06 -26.67
N GLY A 269 -2.91 -13.16 -27.99
CA GLY A 269 -3.79 -12.25 -28.76
C GLY A 269 -3.23 -10.85 -28.99
N VAL A 270 -1.89 -10.71 -29.03
CA VAL A 270 -1.18 -9.49 -29.42
C VAL A 270 -0.27 -9.82 -30.59
N ASP A 271 -0.41 -9.07 -31.68
CA ASP A 271 0.44 -9.19 -32.87
C ASP A 271 1.82 -8.54 -32.61
N THR A 272 2.85 -8.96 -33.34
CA THR A 272 4.18 -8.34 -33.32
C THR A 272 4.26 -7.11 -34.22
N ASP A 273 3.23 -6.83 -35.02
CA ASP A 273 3.13 -5.64 -35.86
C ASP A 273 3.14 -4.35 -35.03
N ALA A 274 3.95 -3.37 -35.46
CA ALA A 274 4.08 -2.08 -34.78
C ALA A 274 2.82 -1.19 -34.90
N VAL A 275 1.92 -1.50 -35.83
CA VAL A 275 0.69 -0.73 -36.10
C VAL A 275 -0.47 -1.69 -36.25
N SER A 276 -1.53 -1.49 -35.45
CA SER A 276 -2.78 -2.21 -35.58
C SER A 276 -3.91 -1.30 -36.08
N ALA A 277 -4.92 -1.91 -36.70
CA ALA A 277 -6.12 -1.23 -37.16
C ALA A 277 -7.36 -1.97 -36.63
N THR A 278 -8.36 -1.22 -36.18
CA THR A 278 -9.58 -1.77 -35.60
C THR A 278 -10.83 -1.16 -36.25
N VAL A 279 -11.97 -1.85 -36.06
CA VAL A 279 -13.27 -1.35 -36.48
C VAL A 279 -13.71 -0.22 -35.54
N LYS A 280 -14.27 0.84 -36.11
CA LYS A 280 -14.79 1.98 -35.34
C LYS A 280 -16.23 1.77 -34.91
N GLY A 281 -16.61 2.33 -33.77
CA GLY A 281 -17.97 2.33 -33.22
C GLY A 281 -18.27 1.15 -32.28
N SER A 282 -17.27 0.37 -31.92
CA SER A 282 -17.33 -0.74 -30.95
C SER A 282 -16.28 -0.61 -29.84
N GLU A 283 -15.66 0.56 -29.69
CA GLU A 283 -14.60 0.79 -28.70
C GLU A 283 -15.17 0.74 -27.26
N THR A 284 -14.33 0.33 -26.31
CA THR A 284 -14.60 0.51 -24.88
C THR A 284 -14.05 1.86 -24.40
N ILE A 285 -14.93 2.68 -23.83
CA ILE A 285 -14.61 3.97 -23.21
C ILE A 285 -14.59 3.78 -21.70
N VAL A 286 -13.41 3.93 -21.10
CA VAL A 286 -13.21 3.88 -19.65
C VAL A 286 -13.26 5.29 -19.09
N HIS A 287 -14.33 5.62 -18.38
CA HIS A 287 -14.47 6.86 -17.62
C HIS A 287 -13.78 6.70 -16.27
N GLY A 288 -12.45 6.71 -16.31
CA GLY A 288 -11.56 6.42 -15.20
C GLY A 288 -10.11 6.75 -15.57
N ASP A 289 -9.19 6.10 -14.88
CA ASP A 289 -7.74 6.13 -15.12
C ASP A 289 -7.22 4.68 -15.28
N GLY A 290 -5.90 4.48 -15.23
CA GLY A 290 -5.25 3.19 -15.41
C GLY A 290 -5.73 2.15 -14.41
N ALA A 291 -5.99 2.55 -13.16
CA ALA A 291 -6.56 1.64 -12.16
C ALA A 291 -8.00 1.23 -12.53
N GLY A 292 -8.73 2.09 -13.26
CA GLY A 292 -10.04 1.78 -13.81
C GLY A 292 -9.98 0.76 -14.94
N VAL A 293 -8.93 0.80 -15.77
CA VAL A 293 -8.65 -0.24 -16.77
C VAL A 293 -8.36 -1.58 -16.09
N LEU A 294 -7.55 -1.58 -15.02
CA LEU A 294 -7.30 -2.78 -14.22
C LEU A 294 -8.61 -3.33 -13.63
N ALA A 295 -9.42 -2.49 -12.98
CA ALA A 295 -10.68 -2.90 -12.36
C ALA A 295 -11.67 -3.47 -13.40
N ALA A 296 -11.77 -2.83 -14.57
CA ALA A 296 -12.60 -3.33 -15.67
C ALA A 296 -12.08 -4.67 -16.23
N GLY A 297 -10.75 -4.83 -16.34
CA GLY A 297 -10.12 -6.06 -16.80
C GLY A 297 -10.35 -7.23 -15.85
N ALA A 298 -10.22 -7.00 -14.54
CA ALA A 298 -10.47 -8.01 -13.51
C ALA A 298 -11.92 -8.54 -13.53
N GLU A 299 -12.89 -7.69 -13.86
CA GLU A 299 -14.30 -8.06 -13.99
C GLU A 299 -14.68 -8.52 -15.41
N GLY A 300 -13.69 -8.75 -16.30
CA GLY A 300 -13.91 -9.30 -17.64
C GLY A 300 -14.62 -8.35 -18.61
N LEU A 301 -14.61 -7.05 -18.35
CA LEU A 301 -15.26 -6.02 -19.18
C LEU A 301 -14.39 -5.55 -20.35
N LEU A 302 -13.13 -5.99 -20.40
CA LEU A 302 -12.17 -5.66 -21.45
C LEU A 302 -11.90 -6.88 -22.33
N ASP A 303 -12.26 -6.79 -23.61
CA ASP A 303 -12.00 -7.83 -24.60
C ASP A 303 -11.43 -7.26 -25.90
N ALA A 304 -10.80 -8.15 -26.68
CA ALA A 304 -10.11 -7.77 -27.91
C ALA A 304 -11.05 -7.21 -29.00
N GLY A 305 -12.34 -7.56 -28.98
CA GLY A 305 -13.33 -7.09 -29.95
C GLY A 305 -13.73 -5.63 -29.76
N HIS A 306 -13.40 -5.03 -28.61
CA HIS A 306 -13.73 -3.65 -28.26
C HIS A 306 -12.49 -2.76 -28.09
N LEU A 307 -11.36 -3.20 -28.66
CA LEU A 307 -10.15 -2.38 -28.76
C LEU A 307 -10.23 -1.42 -29.98
N PRO A 308 -9.56 -0.25 -29.92
CA PRO A 308 -8.74 0.26 -28.81
C PRO A 308 -9.58 0.73 -27.62
N LEU A 309 -8.94 0.77 -26.44
CA LEU A 309 -9.51 1.44 -25.27
C LEU A 309 -9.34 2.94 -25.42
N LEU A 310 -10.38 3.69 -25.07
CA LEU A 310 -10.35 5.16 -25.01
C LEU A 310 -10.61 5.63 -23.58
N TYR A 311 -9.89 6.65 -23.12
CA TYR A 311 -10.18 7.28 -21.84
C TYR A 311 -11.33 8.29 -21.98
N GLY A 312 -12.21 8.33 -20.98
CA GLY A 312 -13.36 9.23 -20.97
C GLY A 312 -12.99 10.71 -21.01
N THR A 313 -11.77 11.08 -20.58
CA THR A 313 -11.20 12.43 -20.68
C THR A 313 -11.09 12.91 -22.14
N GLU A 314 -10.83 11.99 -23.06
CA GLU A 314 -10.68 12.29 -24.49
C GLU A 314 -12.00 12.70 -25.13
N LEU A 315 -13.15 12.35 -24.55
CA LEU A 315 -14.45 12.76 -25.07
C LEU A 315 -14.61 14.28 -25.06
N ALA A 316 -14.00 15.00 -24.12
CA ALA A 316 -14.11 16.45 -24.08
C ALA A 316 -13.34 17.12 -25.23
N THR A 317 -12.17 16.59 -25.58
CA THR A 317 -11.20 17.24 -26.46
C THR A 317 -11.14 16.64 -27.87
N TRP A 318 -11.53 15.38 -28.05
CA TRP A 318 -11.36 14.64 -29.31
C TRP A 318 -12.70 14.29 -30.00
N PRO A 319 -13.07 14.98 -31.10
CA PRO A 319 -14.31 14.70 -31.82
C PRO A 319 -14.44 13.28 -32.40
N ALA A 320 -13.32 12.58 -32.64
CA ALA A 320 -13.37 11.20 -33.10
C ALA A 320 -13.73 10.25 -31.95
N ALA A 321 -13.16 10.42 -30.74
CA ALA A 321 -13.57 9.66 -29.56
C ALA A 321 -15.05 9.86 -29.23
N ARG A 322 -15.57 11.09 -29.34
CA ARG A 322 -17.03 11.34 -29.18
C ARG A 322 -17.89 10.59 -30.19
N ARG A 323 -17.41 10.40 -31.41
CA ARG A 323 -18.14 9.64 -32.44
C ARG A 323 -18.06 8.14 -32.15
N ALA A 324 -16.88 7.64 -31.77
CA ALA A 324 -16.69 6.26 -31.32
C ALA A 324 -17.62 5.93 -30.15
N ALA A 325 -17.66 6.78 -29.12
CA ALA A 325 -18.53 6.68 -27.95
C ALA A 325 -20.05 6.67 -28.24
N ARG A 326 -20.47 7.01 -29.45
CA ARG A 326 -21.88 6.96 -29.88
C ARG A 326 -22.17 5.82 -30.84
N GLY A 327 -21.18 4.98 -31.17
CA GLY A 327 -21.40 3.81 -31.98
C GLY A 327 -22.30 2.79 -31.28
N ASP A 328 -23.07 2.03 -32.05
CA ASP A 328 -24.03 1.06 -31.53
C ASP A 328 -23.38 -0.05 -30.70
N GLY A 329 -22.10 -0.35 -30.97
CA GLY A 329 -21.30 -1.33 -30.22
C GLY A 329 -20.43 -0.73 -29.11
N ALA A 330 -20.45 0.60 -28.93
CA ALA A 330 -19.56 1.26 -27.98
C ALA A 330 -19.96 0.95 -26.53
N ARG A 331 -18.98 0.61 -25.70
CA ARG A 331 -19.19 0.26 -24.30
C ARG A 331 -18.68 1.36 -23.39
N HIS A 332 -19.43 1.66 -22.33
CA HIS A 332 -19.03 2.62 -21.32
C HIS A 332 -18.77 1.93 -20.00
N VAL A 333 -17.58 2.11 -19.44
CA VAL A 333 -17.24 1.63 -18.11
C VAL A 333 -16.90 2.85 -17.25
N VAL A 334 -17.76 3.18 -16.29
CA VAL A 334 -17.53 4.29 -15.37
C VAL A 334 -16.95 3.76 -14.08
N THR A 335 -15.76 4.24 -13.73
CA THR A 335 -15.04 3.78 -12.55
C THR A 335 -14.91 4.91 -11.53
N ASP A 336 -14.61 4.54 -10.28
CA ASP A 336 -14.32 5.49 -9.21
C ASP A 336 -12.82 5.84 -9.09
N THR A 337 -12.00 5.38 -10.03
CA THR A 337 -10.54 5.30 -9.85
C THR A 337 -9.79 6.58 -10.20
N ALA A 338 -10.29 7.39 -11.16
CA ALA A 338 -9.72 8.68 -11.56
C ALA A 338 -9.88 9.73 -10.46
N ARG A 339 -9.30 9.50 -9.29
CA ARG A 339 -9.49 10.30 -8.09
C ARG A 339 -8.78 11.64 -8.23
N LYS A 340 -9.43 12.71 -7.79
CA LYS A 340 -8.76 13.97 -7.51
C LYS A 340 -7.87 13.74 -6.30
N GLN A 341 -6.56 13.70 -6.52
CA GLN A 341 -5.58 13.39 -5.48
C GLN A 341 -4.24 13.99 -5.88
N VAL A 342 -3.33 14.07 -4.91
CA VAL A 342 -1.94 14.44 -5.16
C VAL A 342 -1.07 13.19 -5.37
N ARG A 343 0.04 13.35 -6.11
CA ARG A 343 1.08 12.35 -6.32
C ARG A 343 2.44 12.90 -5.87
N ARG A 344 3.32 12.00 -5.40
CA ARG A 344 4.69 12.32 -4.98
C ARG A 344 5.72 11.37 -5.59
N TYR A 345 6.66 11.89 -6.38
CA TYR A 345 7.67 11.07 -7.07
C TYR A 345 8.97 10.96 -6.27
N THR A 346 8.88 10.44 -5.05
CA THR A 346 10.03 10.10 -4.18
C THR A 346 10.26 8.59 -4.05
N SER A 347 9.22 7.79 -4.30
CA SER A 347 9.27 6.34 -4.40
C SER A 347 8.17 5.82 -5.34
N LEU A 348 8.27 4.57 -5.78
CA LEU A 348 7.18 3.84 -6.45
C LEU A 348 6.04 3.45 -5.50
N ARG A 349 6.27 3.46 -4.18
CA ARG A 349 5.27 3.15 -3.14
C ARG A 349 4.87 4.39 -2.35
N GLU A 350 3.71 4.34 -1.71
CA GLU A 350 3.24 5.41 -0.80
C GLU A 350 3.26 6.79 -1.47
N ASN A 351 3.01 6.85 -2.78
CA ASN A 351 3.16 8.03 -3.62
C ASN A 351 1.83 8.65 -4.05
N THR A 352 0.73 8.19 -3.47
CA THR A 352 -0.64 8.56 -3.86
C THR A 352 -1.40 9.05 -2.63
N GLY A 353 -1.94 10.26 -2.71
CA GLY A 353 -2.61 10.93 -1.60
C GLY A 353 -4.07 10.51 -1.41
N ALA A 354 -4.71 11.13 -0.42
CA ALA A 354 -6.14 11.02 -0.17
C ALA A 354 -6.95 11.53 -1.37
N THR A 355 -8.15 10.95 -1.55
CA THR A 355 -9.12 11.53 -2.49
C THR A 355 -9.62 12.85 -1.94
N GLN A 356 -9.57 13.88 -2.78
CA GLN A 356 -9.88 15.25 -2.42
C GLN A 356 -11.30 15.62 -2.86
N ALA A 357 -11.88 16.56 -2.12
CA ALA A 357 -13.07 17.29 -2.53
C ALA A 357 -12.76 18.24 -3.69
N ALA A 358 -13.82 18.81 -4.27
CA ALA A 358 -13.70 19.72 -5.41
C ALA A 358 -12.79 20.93 -5.13
N ASP A 359 -12.71 21.41 -3.89
CA ASP A 359 -11.85 22.52 -3.48
C ASP A 359 -10.39 22.13 -3.21
N GLY A 360 -10.05 20.84 -3.28
CA GLY A 360 -8.70 20.33 -3.04
C GLY A 360 -8.40 19.97 -1.58
N THR A 361 -9.40 19.97 -0.69
CA THR A 361 -9.25 19.40 0.67
C THR A 361 -9.36 17.87 0.64
N PRO A 362 -8.63 17.12 1.48
CA PRO A 362 -7.58 17.62 2.36
C PRO A 362 -6.28 17.92 1.60
N ARG A 363 -5.51 18.88 2.12
CA ARG A 363 -4.17 19.20 1.60
C ARG A 363 -3.14 18.27 2.23
N SER A 364 -2.15 17.83 1.45
CA SER A 364 -1.02 17.05 1.99
C SER A 364 -0.09 17.90 2.86
N GLY A 365 -0.19 19.22 2.74
CA GLY A 365 0.70 20.18 3.38
C GLY A 365 2.09 20.27 2.72
N ILE A 366 2.35 19.56 1.60
CA ILE A 366 3.63 19.57 0.90
C ILE A 366 3.47 20.28 -0.45
N GLU A 367 4.18 21.40 -0.61
CA GLU A 367 4.08 22.30 -1.78
C GLU A 367 4.55 21.66 -3.10
N THR A 368 5.46 20.69 -3.02
CA THR A 368 6.04 20.01 -4.21
C THR A 368 5.22 18.81 -4.69
N ASP A 369 4.15 18.45 -3.99
CA ASP A 369 3.24 17.41 -4.46
C ASP A 369 2.47 17.94 -5.68
N VAL A 370 2.25 17.07 -6.67
CA VAL A 370 1.62 17.44 -7.94
C VAL A 370 0.23 16.81 -8.07
N ALA A 371 -0.64 17.40 -8.87
CA ALA A 371 -1.98 16.83 -9.05
C ALA A 371 -1.90 15.56 -9.90
N ALA A 372 -2.63 14.51 -9.53
CA ALA A 372 -2.70 13.28 -10.34
C ALA A 372 -3.24 13.55 -11.75
N SER A 373 -4.09 14.57 -11.92
CA SER A 373 -4.60 15.00 -13.22
C SER A 373 -3.54 15.52 -14.18
N ASP A 374 -2.39 15.97 -13.68
CA ASP A 374 -1.29 16.47 -14.53
C ASP A 374 -0.72 15.37 -15.44
N PHE A 375 -0.97 14.09 -15.10
CA PHE A 375 -0.52 12.92 -15.85
C PHE A 375 -1.62 12.25 -16.66
N THR A 376 -2.88 12.67 -16.51
CA THR A 376 -4.04 12.08 -17.21
C THR A 376 -4.80 13.08 -18.08
N GLY A 377 -4.38 14.36 -18.09
CA GLY A 377 -5.08 15.44 -18.77
C GLY A 377 -6.47 15.71 -18.18
N GLY A 378 -6.72 15.26 -16.95
CA GLY A 378 -8.03 15.26 -16.32
C GLY A 378 -8.51 16.63 -15.85
N THR A 379 -9.83 16.79 -15.75
CA THR A 379 -10.50 17.93 -15.11
C THR A 379 -11.35 17.46 -13.93
N GLU A 380 -11.89 18.36 -13.13
CA GLU A 380 -12.81 17.99 -12.04
C GLU A 380 -14.03 17.17 -12.53
N ARG A 381 -14.45 17.35 -13.79
CA ARG A 381 -15.53 16.55 -14.40
C ARG A 381 -15.10 15.11 -14.70
N SER A 382 -13.85 14.88 -15.05
CA SER A 382 -13.32 13.54 -15.29
C SER A 382 -12.79 12.85 -14.05
N GLN A 383 -12.82 13.54 -12.91
CA GLN A 383 -12.35 13.01 -11.65
C GLN A 383 -13.48 12.53 -10.74
N SER A 384 -13.17 11.47 -10.00
CA SER A 384 -13.85 11.14 -8.76
C SER A 384 -13.44 12.12 -7.68
N VAL A 385 -14.38 12.68 -6.94
CA VAL A 385 -14.11 13.62 -5.84
C VAL A 385 -14.85 13.17 -4.60
N VAL A 386 -14.33 13.55 -3.44
CA VAL A 386 -15.04 13.40 -2.17
C VAL A 386 -16.14 14.47 -2.06
N GLU A 387 -17.31 14.05 -1.62
CA GLU A 387 -18.39 14.91 -1.15
C GLU A 387 -18.61 14.61 0.34
N ILE A 388 -18.61 15.66 1.16
CA ILE A 388 -18.78 15.56 2.61
C ILE A 388 -20.19 16.06 2.96
N SER A 389 -20.91 15.28 3.76
CA SER A 389 -22.12 15.74 4.47
C SER A 389 -21.84 15.88 5.97
N GLY A 390 -22.62 16.70 6.66
CA GLY A 390 -22.42 16.97 8.09
C GLY A 390 -21.38 18.04 8.39
N ALA A 391 -20.46 18.30 7.45
CA ALA A 391 -19.53 19.42 7.44
C ALA A 391 -19.41 20.01 6.03
N ARG A 392 -18.93 21.26 5.94
CA ARG A 392 -18.60 21.93 4.67
C ARG A 392 -17.22 21.49 4.16
N SER A 393 -16.24 21.38 5.05
CA SER A 393 -14.88 20.94 4.71
C SER A 393 -14.15 20.48 5.97
N ILE A 394 -13.23 19.52 5.80
CA ILE A 394 -12.33 19.05 6.84
C ILE A 394 -10.91 19.07 6.27
N ASP A 395 -9.97 19.65 7.01
CA ASP A 395 -8.57 19.77 6.58
C ASP A 395 -7.63 19.68 7.78
N ALA A 396 -6.34 19.56 7.50
CA ALA A 396 -5.29 19.52 8.52
C ALA A 396 -4.00 20.19 8.05
N SER A 397 -3.05 20.36 8.97
CA SER A 397 -1.68 20.79 8.64
C SER A 397 -0.98 19.83 7.65
N GLY A 398 -1.44 18.59 7.58
CA GLY A 398 -1.00 17.55 6.65
C GLY A 398 -1.54 16.17 7.08
N TYR A 399 -1.17 15.15 6.33
CA TYR A 399 -1.41 13.74 6.67
C TYR A 399 -0.25 12.88 6.17
N GLY A 400 -0.07 11.70 6.76
CA GLY A 400 1.11 10.87 6.49
C GLY A 400 2.39 11.59 6.91
N ASN A 401 3.39 11.68 6.03
CA ASN A 401 4.64 12.37 6.31
C ASN A 401 5.27 13.03 5.06
N VAL A 402 6.48 13.58 5.20
CA VAL A 402 7.15 14.33 4.12
C VAL A 402 7.68 13.47 2.97
N ILE A 403 7.82 12.15 3.16
CA ILE A 403 8.30 11.20 2.14
C ILE A 403 7.22 10.24 1.64
N SER A 404 6.17 9.99 2.44
CA SER A 404 5.08 9.05 2.16
C SER A 404 3.72 9.77 2.22
N LEU A 405 2.91 9.59 1.18
CA LEU A 405 1.49 9.93 1.14
C LEU A 405 0.68 8.73 1.64
N LEU A 406 0.02 8.90 2.79
CA LEU A 406 -0.75 7.85 3.48
C LEU A 406 -2.23 8.26 3.52
N PRO A 407 -3.05 7.89 2.52
CA PRO A 407 -4.46 8.28 2.44
C PRO A 407 -5.33 7.74 3.60
N GLU A 408 -4.89 6.69 4.28
CA GLU A 408 -5.48 6.15 5.51
C GLU A 408 -5.24 7.01 6.76
N ASP A 409 -4.41 8.05 6.67
CA ASP A 409 -4.14 9.01 7.75
C ASP A 409 -4.86 10.36 7.50
N ARG A 410 -5.80 10.43 6.55
CA ARG A 410 -6.48 11.67 6.12
C ARG A 410 -7.41 12.27 7.21
N PRO A 411 -7.64 13.59 7.23
CA PRO A 411 -8.33 14.26 8.35
C PRO A 411 -9.83 13.95 8.48
N THR A 412 -10.50 13.52 7.42
CA THR A 412 -11.92 13.13 7.46
C THR A 412 -12.17 11.90 8.34
N LEU A 413 -11.16 11.04 8.51
CA LEU A 413 -11.19 9.84 9.35
C LEU A 413 -11.13 10.14 10.86
N ALA A 414 -11.14 11.41 11.26
CA ALA A 414 -11.30 11.81 12.65
C ALA A 414 -12.76 12.19 12.99
N PHE A 415 -13.68 12.01 12.05
CA PHE A 415 -15.08 12.42 12.18
C PHE A 415 -16.06 11.38 11.61
N ASP A 416 -15.58 10.22 11.17
CA ASP A 416 -16.41 9.22 10.49
C ASP A 416 -17.13 8.25 11.44
N GLY A 417 -16.91 8.40 12.75
CA GLY A 417 -17.60 7.65 13.79
C GLY A 417 -17.06 6.23 13.98
N ASP A 418 -15.85 5.96 13.51
CA ASP A 418 -15.19 4.66 13.61
C ASP A 418 -13.81 4.83 14.27
N PRO A 419 -13.62 4.48 15.55
CA PRO A 419 -12.33 4.63 16.23
C PRO A 419 -11.23 3.71 15.70
N ARG A 420 -11.54 2.84 14.72
CA ARG A 420 -10.56 2.05 13.96
C ARG A 420 -9.94 2.87 12.82
N THR A 421 -10.48 4.02 12.48
CA THR A 421 -9.87 4.98 11.56
C THR A 421 -9.36 6.18 12.36
N SER A 422 -8.45 6.95 11.75
CA SER A 422 -7.93 8.16 12.41
C SER A 422 -7.20 9.05 11.43
N TRP A 423 -7.26 10.35 11.66
CA TRP A 423 -6.26 11.27 11.15
C TRP A 423 -4.91 11.04 11.83
N ARG A 424 -3.81 11.04 11.06
CA ARG A 424 -2.46 11.07 11.63
C ARG A 424 -1.49 11.92 10.83
N TYR A 425 -0.48 12.44 11.51
CA TYR A 425 0.55 13.26 10.89
C TYR A 425 1.90 13.06 11.59
N ASP A 426 2.93 12.76 10.80
CA ASP A 426 4.33 12.65 11.25
C ASP A 426 5.19 13.72 10.56
N SER A 427 5.35 14.84 11.24
CA SER A 427 6.35 15.86 10.92
C SER A 427 7.59 15.78 11.80
N SER A 428 7.52 15.08 12.93
CA SER A 428 8.51 15.15 14.00
C SER A 428 9.84 14.49 13.63
N ARG A 429 9.79 13.36 12.93
CA ARG A 429 11.00 12.68 12.41
C ARG A 429 11.69 13.48 11.30
N PHE A 430 10.99 14.50 10.77
CA PHE A 430 11.40 15.27 9.60
C PHE A 430 11.55 16.78 9.90
N ARG A 431 11.71 17.18 11.17
CA ARG A 431 11.87 18.61 11.54
C ARG A 431 13.04 19.32 10.84
N SER A 432 14.10 18.61 10.44
CA SER A 432 15.16 19.26 9.61
C SER A 432 14.64 19.77 8.26
N LEU A 433 13.52 19.20 7.80
CA LEU A 433 12.84 19.54 6.56
C LEU A 433 11.68 20.54 6.76
N ARG A 434 11.22 20.79 8.00
CA ARG A 434 10.13 21.75 8.32
C ARG A 434 10.37 22.61 9.56
N SER A 435 9.99 23.88 9.48
CA SER A 435 10.19 24.86 10.57
C SER A 435 9.11 24.84 11.67
N ASP A 436 7.97 24.17 11.43
CA ASP A 436 6.85 24.10 12.37
C ASP A 436 6.65 22.68 12.92
N ASN A 437 6.32 22.59 14.21
CA ASN A 437 6.12 21.33 14.93
C ASN A 437 4.73 21.25 15.58
N THR A 438 3.81 22.06 15.05
CA THR A 438 2.41 22.07 15.43
C THR A 438 1.62 21.27 14.41
N ALA A 439 0.68 20.47 14.89
CA ALA A 439 -0.31 19.82 14.04
C ALA A 439 -1.69 20.42 14.31
N THR A 440 -2.46 20.63 13.25
CA THR A 440 -3.84 21.14 13.33
C THR A 440 -4.78 20.22 12.56
N LEU A 441 -5.96 20.00 13.13
CA LEU A 441 -7.10 19.35 12.50
C LEU A 441 -8.29 20.30 12.59
N THR A 442 -8.91 20.65 11.47
CA THR A 442 -9.98 21.65 11.41
C THR A 442 -11.20 21.08 10.69
N VAL A 443 -12.38 21.30 11.29
CA VAL A 443 -13.68 21.11 10.65
C VAL A 443 -14.40 22.45 10.51
N ASP A 444 -14.84 22.78 9.30
CA ASP A 444 -15.84 23.82 9.03
C ASP A 444 -17.19 23.12 8.86
N LEU A 445 -18.11 23.36 9.79
CA LEU A 445 -19.45 22.75 9.80
C LEU A 445 -20.39 23.38 8.76
N GLY A 446 -20.04 24.54 8.21
CA GLY A 446 -20.88 25.33 7.30
C GLY A 446 -22.17 25.88 7.93
N ARG A 447 -22.40 25.59 9.20
CA ARG A 447 -23.58 25.99 9.98
C ARG A 447 -23.20 26.17 11.45
N LYS A 448 -24.01 26.93 12.19
CA LYS A 448 -23.85 27.05 13.63
C LYS A 448 -24.34 25.79 14.34
N VAL A 449 -23.51 25.24 15.22
CA VAL A 449 -23.80 24.12 16.12
C VAL A 449 -23.49 24.56 17.56
N SER A 450 -24.33 24.14 18.50
CA SER A 450 -24.09 24.33 19.93
C SER A 450 -23.83 22.98 20.58
N ALA A 451 -22.72 22.87 21.29
CA ALA A 451 -22.37 21.71 22.10
C ALA A 451 -21.75 22.22 23.41
N ASP A 452 -22.04 21.54 24.51
CA ASP A 452 -21.47 21.79 25.83
C ASP A 452 -20.12 21.07 26.03
N HIS A 453 -19.78 20.13 25.15
CA HIS A 453 -18.51 19.41 25.16
C HIS A 453 -18.14 18.88 23.78
N VAL A 454 -16.90 18.46 23.63
CA VAL A 454 -16.43 17.53 22.59
C VAL A 454 -15.58 16.44 23.22
N ASP A 455 -15.54 15.26 22.63
CA ASP A 455 -14.66 14.16 23.07
C ASP A 455 -13.57 13.92 22.03
N ILE A 456 -12.31 13.88 22.47
CA ILE A 456 -11.15 13.64 21.62
C ILE A 456 -10.62 12.24 21.89
N VAL A 457 -10.80 11.33 20.93
CA VAL A 457 -10.31 9.95 21.00
C VAL A 457 -8.99 9.85 20.26
N GLN A 458 -7.95 9.31 20.91
CA GLN A 458 -6.65 9.07 20.27
C GLN A 458 -6.56 7.64 19.73
N PRO A 459 -5.88 7.41 18.60
CA PRO A 459 -5.79 6.10 17.98
C PRO A 459 -4.92 5.13 18.79
N THR A 460 -5.38 3.89 18.91
CA THR A 460 -4.69 2.79 19.63
C THR A 460 -4.27 1.62 18.73
N ASN A 461 -4.68 1.66 17.46
CA ASN A 461 -4.63 0.53 16.53
C ASN A 461 -3.41 0.51 15.58
N ARG A 462 -2.55 1.55 15.60
CA ARG A 462 -1.31 1.59 14.82
C ARG A 462 -0.08 1.66 15.75
N PRO A 463 0.78 0.63 15.75
CA PRO A 463 2.03 0.65 16.52
C PRO A 463 2.87 1.90 16.23
N GLY A 464 3.48 2.47 17.27
CA GLY A 464 4.36 3.63 17.16
C GLY A 464 3.64 4.99 17.09
N THR A 465 2.31 5.04 17.12
CA THR A 465 1.57 6.31 17.27
C THR A 465 1.80 6.88 18.67
N GLN A 466 2.26 8.12 18.74
CA GLN A 466 2.58 8.79 19.99
C GLN A 466 1.32 9.45 20.59
N PRO A 467 1.02 9.20 21.89
CA PRO A 467 -0.03 9.94 22.57
C PRO A 467 0.39 11.39 22.87
N PHE A 468 -0.58 12.29 22.93
CA PHE A 468 -0.38 13.66 23.40
C PHE A 468 -1.34 13.98 24.56
N SER A 469 -0.88 14.75 25.54
CA SER A 469 -1.68 15.18 26.70
C SER A 469 -2.03 16.66 26.68
N THR A 470 -1.29 17.46 25.92
CA THR A 470 -1.48 18.92 25.84
C THR A 470 -1.92 19.33 24.44
N PHE A 471 -3.07 19.98 24.34
CA PHE A 471 -3.64 20.48 23.09
C PHE A 471 -4.60 21.65 23.33
N GLU A 472 -5.00 22.33 22.26
CA GLU A 472 -6.00 23.40 22.30
C GLU A 472 -7.20 23.02 21.42
N VAL A 473 -8.42 23.32 21.89
CA VAL A 473 -9.64 23.34 21.07
C VAL A 473 -9.98 24.80 20.78
N VAL A 474 -10.01 25.17 19.50
CA VAL A 474 -10.25 26.54 19.04
C VAL A 474 -11.56 26.61 18.28
N LEU A 475 -12.52 27.38 18.80
CA LEU A 475 -13.82 27.60 18.17
C LEU A 475 -13.87 28.98 17.47
N ASP A 476 -14.32 28.99 16.21
CA ASP A 476 -14.41 30.19 15.37
C ASP A 476 -13.11 31.03 15.33
N GLY A 477 -11.96 30.38 15.49
CA GLY A 477 -10.62 31.00 15.44
C GLY A 477 -10.23 31.87 16.65
N SER A 478 -11.12 32.11 17.61
CA SER A 478 -10.86 33.06 18.72
C SER A 478 -11.12 32.51 20.13
N ARG A 479 -12.04 31.56 20.28
CA ARG A 479 -12.36 30.95 21.57
C ARG A 479 -11.47 29.74 21.77
N VAL A 480 -10.45 29.88 22.61
CA VAL A 480 -9.42 28.86 22.83
C VAL A 480 -9.61 28.20 24.18
N ILE A 481 -9.85 26.89 24.18
CA ILE A 481 -9.88 26.04 25.36
C ILE A 481 -8.55 25.28 25.39
N ARG A 482 -7.76 25.48 26.45
CA ARG A 482 -6.51 24.75 26.66
C ARG A 482 -6.77 23.50 27.46
N VAL A 483 -6.24 22.38 27.00
CA VAL A 483 -6.42 21.08 27.62
C VAL A 483 -5.06 20.53 28.04
N ASP A 484 -5.00 20.10 29.30
CA ASP A 484 -3.90 19.35 29.88
C ASP A 484 -4.51 18.08 30.51
N ALA A 485 -4.50 17.00 29.74
CA ALA A 485 -5.13 15.73 30.10
C ALA A 485 -4.17 14.84 30.88
N ASP A 486 -4.70 13.95 31.72
CA ASP A 486 -3.89 12.94 32.42
C ASP A 486 -3.24 11.99 31.41
N PRO A 487 -1.90 11.95 31.29
CA PRO A 487 -1.20 11.05 30.37
C PRO A 487 -1.53 9.57 30.56
N ALA A 488 -2.01 9.16 31.75
CA ALA A 488 -2.45 7.78 31.99
C ALA A 488 -3.82 7.46 31.37
N ALA A 489 -4.62 8.47 31.02
CA ALA A 489 -5.99 8.34 30.54
C ALA A 489 -6.20 8.77 29.08
N VAL A 490 -5.20 9.39 28.43
CA VAL A 490 -5.33 9.90 27.04
C VAL A 490 -5.61 8.83 25.98
N LEU A 491 -5.37 7.55 26.30
CA LEU A 491 -5.66 6.41 25.43
C LEU A 491 -6.93 5.66 25.86
N ASP A 492 -7.75 6.23 26.75
CA ASP A 492 -9.06 5.66 27.09
C ASP A 492 -9.94 5.60 25.81
N PRO A 493 -10.58 4.46 25.50
CA PRO A 493 -11.47 4.34 24.35
C PRO A 493 -12.65 5.34 24.34
N ALA A 494 -13.07 5.85 25.50
CA ALA A 494 -14.09 6.88 25.60
C ALA A 494 -13.58 8.28 25.20
N GLY A 495 -12.25 8.46 25.12
CA GLY A 495 -11.61 9.72 24.77
C GLY A 495 -11.49 10.72 25.92
N THR A 496 -10.80 11.82 25.63
CA THR A 496 -10.68 12.97 26.54
C THR A 496 -11.84 13.93 26.32
N ARG A 497 -12.72 14.05 27.31
CA ARG A 497 -13.80 15.04 27.31
C ARG A 497 -13.25 16.46 27.50
N VAL A 498 -13.65 17.38 26.64
CA VAL A 498 -13.32 18.80 26.69
C VAL A 498 -14.60 19.60 26.84
N ASP A 499 -14.82 20.17 28.02
CA ASP A 499 -15.97 21.02 28.28
C ASP A 499 -15.86 22.36 27.52
N LEU A 500 -16.96 22.76 26.89
CA LEU A 500 -17.11 23.99 26.11
C LEU A 500 -18.00 24.99 26.86
N ASP A 501 -18.08 26.22 26.34
CA ASP A 501 -18.91 27.29 26.89
C ASP A 501 -20.41 27.17 26.53
N GLY A 502 -20.80 26.15 25.76
CA GLY A 502 -22.15 25.94 25.23
C GLY A 502 -22.57 26.92 24.12
N GLY A 503 -21.71 27.88 23.77
CA GLY A 503 -21.97 28.90 22.76
C GLY A 503 -21.89 28.33 21.34
N PRO A 504 -22.72 28.82 20.39
CA PRO A 504 -22.73 28.29 19.03
C PRO A 504 -21.40 28.56 18.31
N PHE A 505 -20.88 27.59 17.57
CA PHE A 505 -19.70 27.70 16.71
C PHE A 505 -19.96 27.14 15.31
N SER A 506 -19.19 27.57 14.31
CA SER A 506 -19.24 27.01 12.95
C SER A 506 -17.94 26.32 12.56
N THR A 507 -16.82 26.66 13.21
CA THR A 507 -15.55 25.96 13.02
C THR A 507 -14.98 25.46 14.35
N LEU A 508 -14.35 24.29 14.31
CA LEU A 508 -13.58 23.72 15.40
C LEU A 508 -12.20 23.30 14.88
N GLU A 509 -11.15 23.72 15.55
CA GLU A 509 -9.77 23.30 15.31
C GLU A 509 -9.21 22.64 16.57
N VAL A 510 -8.64 21.44 16.42
CA VAL A 510 -7.77 20.82 17.43
C VAL A 510 -6.33 21.13 17.06
N ARG A 511 -5.60 21.78 17.97
CA ARG A 511 -4.20 22.17 17.78
C ARG A 511 -3.32 21.43 18.78
N VAL A 512 -2.39 20.64 18.27
CA VAL A 512 -1.34 19.98 19.04
C VAL A 512 -0.05 20.81 18.89
N PRO A 513 0.34 21.61 19.90
CA PRO A 513 1.42 22.59 19.76
C PRO A 513 2.81 21.95 19.56
N ASP A 514 3.03 20.76 20.12
CA ASP A 514 4.26 19.97 19.97
C ASP A 514 3.91 18.50 19.73
N VAL A 515 4.23 17.99 18.54
CA VAL A 515 3.96 16.60 18.14
C VAL A 515 5.02 15.59 18.61
N GLY A 516 5.99 15.99 19.44
CA GLY A 516 7.00 15.08 19.98
C GLY A 516 8.00 14.56 18.94
N PHE A 517 8.63 13.40 19.19
CA PHE A 517 9.64 12.77 18.30
C PHE A 517 9.51 11.25 18.20
N ALA A 518 8.60 10.62 18.96
CA ALA A 518 8.53 9.16 19.04
C ALA A 518 7.82 8.53 17.83
N GLY A 519 6.96 9.29 17.15
CA GLY A 519 6.21 8.83 15.98
C GLY A 519 5.14 9.84 15.56
N PRO A 520 4.17 9.43 14.72
CA PRO A 520 3.03 10.26 14.36
C PRO A 520 2.19 10.61 15.59
N VAL A 521 1.57 11.78 15.57
CA VAL A 521 0.38 12.06 16.41
C VAL A 521 -0.87 11.82 15.59
N GLY A 522 -2.00 11.57 16.26
CA GLY A 522 -3.26 11.38 15.55
C GLY A 522 -4.48 11.50 16.43
N ILE A 523 -5.63 11.67 15.79
CA ILE A 523 -6.95 11.73 16.41
C ILE A 523 -7.83 10.72 15.68
N ALA A 524 -8.34 9.75 16.43
CA ALA A 524 -9.28 8.75 15.94
C ALA A 524 -10.67 9.33 15.79
N GLU A 525 -11.15 10.08 16.78
CA GLU A 525 -12.46 10.74 16.69
C GLU A 525 -12.43 12.10 17.39
N VAL A 526 -13.14 13.06 16.79
CA VAL A 526 -13.59 14.30 17.41
C VAL A 526 -15.11 14.25 17.46
N VAL A 527 -15.64 13.79 18.59
CA VAL A 527 -17.08 13.64 18.77
C VAL A 527 -17.67 14.99 19.12
N ILE A 528 -18.48 15.53 18.20
CA ILE A 528 -19.26 16.76 18.42
C ILE A 528 -20.74 16.35 18.53
N PRO A 529 -21.38 16.51 19.70
CA PRO A 529 -22.80 16.17 19.86
C PRO A 529 -23.70 16.80 18.79
N GLY A 530 -24.48 15.96 18.10
CA GLY A 530 -25.41 16.38 17.04
C GLY A 530 -24.77 16.65 15.68
N VAL A 531 -23.51 16.29 15.48
CA VAL A 531 -22.82 16.33 14.18
C VAL A 531 -22.42 14.92 13.78
N GLU A 532 -22.92 14.47 12.63
CA GLU A 532 -22.48 13.25 11.98
C GLU A 532 -21.87 13.64 10.64
N VAL A 533 -20.60 13.30 10.44
CA VAL A 533 -19.90 13.55 9.18
C VAL A 533 -19.90 12.28 8.36
N GLU A 534 -20.09 12.46 7.06
CA GLU A 534 -19.96 11.36 6.13
C GLU A 534 -19.22 11.78 4.87
N GLU A 535 -18.31 10.90 4.43
CA GLU A 535 -17.57 10.99 3.19
C GLU A 535 -18.17 10.05 2.13
N VAL A 536 -18.45 10.57 0.94
CA VAL A 536 -18.88 9.78 -0.22
C VAL A 536 -18.03 10.13 -1.44
N VAL A 537 -17.50 9.13 -2.13
CA VAL A 537 -16.76 9.35 -3.39
C VAL A 537 -17.75 9.45 -4.54
N ARG A 538 -17.92 10.64 -5.12
CA ARG A 538 -18.69 10.86 -6.35
C ARG A 538 -17.85 10.46 -7.55
N LEU A 539 -18.39 9.59 -8.41
CA LEU A 539 -17.76 9.16 -9.68
C LEU A 539 -17.62 10.30 -10.71
N PRO A 540 -16.76 10.13 -11.73
CA PRO A 540 -16.62 11.05 -12.84
C PRO A 540 -17.94 11.31 -13.57
N ARG A 541 -18.06 12.50 -14.17
CA ARG A 541 -19.23 12.97 -14.94
C ARG A 541 -18.98 13.04 -16.45
N THR A 542 -17.90 12.43 -16.94
CA THR A 542 -17.52 12.42 -18.36
C THR A 542 -18.48 11.64 -19.25
N LEU A 543 -19.34 10.78 -18.70
CA LEU A 543 -20.37 10.10 -19.49
C LEU A 543 -21.31 11.10 -20.18
N ALA A 544 -21.57 12.25 -19.56
CA ALA A 544 -22.37 13.32 -20.16
C ALA A 544 -21.71 13.93 -21.42
N ASP A 545 -20.39 13.80 -21.57
CA ASP A 545 -19.64 14.36 -22.70
C ASP A 545 -19.80 13.50 -23.98
N ARG A 546 -20.40 12.30 -23.86
CA ARG A 546 -20.89 11.49 -24.99
C ARG A 546 -21.91 12.26 -25.84
N GLY A 547 -22.72 13.12 -25.21
CA GLY A 547 -23.91 13.75 -25.81
C GLY A 547 -25.23 13.09 -25.35
N GLY A 548 -26.34 13.42 -26.01
CA GLY A 548 -27.68 12.96 -25.65
C GLY A 548 -27.79 11.44 -25.46
N SER A 549 -28.66 11.03 -24.54
CA SER A 549 -28.92 9.65 -24.14
C SER A 549 -30.23 9.15 -24.76
N ASP A 550 -30.20 8.80 -26.04
CA ASP A 550 -31.36 8.19 -26.71
C ASP A 550 -31.43 6.70 -26.34
N GLY A 551 -32.09 6.40 -25.21
CA GLY A 551 -32.34 5.04 -24.75
C GLY A 551 -31.16 4.35 -24.04
N PRO A 552 -31.34 3.08 -23.63
CA PRO A 552 -30.30 2.29 -22.98
C PRO A 552 -29.15 1.97 -23.94
N PHE A 553 -27.92 1.95 -23.42
CA PHE A 553 -26.71 1.58 -24.14
C PHE A 553 -25.80 0.76 -23.22
N PRO A 554 -24.80 0.03 -23.75
CA PRO A 554 -23.90 -0.77 -22.93
C PRO A 554 -23.13 0.10 -21.91
N LEU A 555 -23.51 -0.01 -20.64
CA LEU A 555 -22.99 0.79 -19.53
C LEU A 555 -22.75 -0.10 -18.31
N ALA A 556 -21.53 -0.04 -17.78
CA ALA A 556 -21.15 -0.67 -16.52
C ALA A 556 -20.61 0.39 -15.55
N TYR A 557 -20.93 0.23 -14.26
CA TYR A 557 -20.25 0.93 -13.17
C TYR A 557 -19.36 -0.08 -12.46
N VAL A 558 -18.08 0.26 -12.30
CA VAL A 558 -17.11 -0.59 -11.62
C VAL A 558 -16.58 0.19 -10.42
N PHE A 559 -16.73 -0.40 -9.23
CA PHE A 559 -16.29 0.24 -8.01
C PHE A 559 -15.21 -0.60 -7.34
N SER A 560 -14.19 0.08 -6.81
CA SER A 560 -13.12 -0.57 -6.05
C SER A 560 -12.81 0.25 -4.80
N ARG A 561 -12.45 -0.41 -3.70
CA ARG A 561 -11.94 0.32 -2.53
C ARG A 561 -10.42 0.47 -2.65
N LEU A 562 -9.91 1.57 -2.11
CA LEU A 562 -8.48 1.71 -1.83
C LEU A 562 -8.09 0.75 -0.70
N ARG A 563 -7.14 -0.13 -1.00
CA ARG A 563 -6.69 -1.21 -0.13
C ARG A 563 -5.18 -1.40 -0.23
N LEU A 564 -4.62 -2.07 0.77
CA LEU A 564 -3.20 -2.40 0.84
C LEU A 564 -3.02 -3.91 1.07
N ASP A 565 -1.77 -4.35 1.05
CA ASP A 565 -1.41 -5.66 1.58
C ASP A 565 -1.86 -5.77 3.06
N PRO A 566 -2.70 -6.77 3.41
CA PRO A 566 -3.16 -6.97 4.78
C PRO A 566 -2.04 -7.29 5.77
N SER A 567 -0.82 -7.63 5.32
CA SER A 567 0.32 -7.86 6.19
C SER A 567 1.16 -6.61 6.48
N ALA A 568 0.81 -5.44 5.94
CA ALA A 568 1.52 -4.19 6.23
C ALA A 568 1.32 -3.77 7.71
N GLU A 569 2.41 -3.76 8.50
CA GLU A 569 2.34 -3.54 9.96
C GLU A 569 1.96 -2.11 10.35
N PHE A 570 2.49 -1.13 9.64
CA PHE A 570 2.33 0.29 9.99
C PHE A 570 1.27 1.00 9.15
N ARG A 571 0.39 0.24 8.46
CA ARG A 571 -0.62 0.79 7.56
C ARG A 571 -1.96 0.07 7.73
N MET A 572 -3.02 0.73 7.29
CA MET A 572 -4.38 0.16 7.21
C MET A 572 -5.00 0.53 5.87
N ASP A 573 -6.05 -0.19 5.48
CA ASP A 573 -6.76 0.12 4.24
C ASP A 573 -7.30 1.56 4.28
N PRO A 574 -7.01 2.39 3.26
CA PRO A 574 -7.53 3.75 3.21
C PRO A 574 -9.06 3.82 3.18
N GLU A 575 -9.72 2.77 2.70
CA GLU A 575 -11.17 2.63 2.74
C GLU A 575 -11.54 1.31 3.43
N LEU A 576 -11.92 1.35 4.71
CA LEU A 576 -12.47 0.18 5.43
C LEU A 576 -13.84 -0.26 4.87
N SER A 577 -14.55 0.65 4.20
CA SER A 577 -15.81 0.40 3.53
C SER A 577 -15.90 1.24 2.25
N MET A 578 -16.77 0.83 1.34
CA MET A 578 -16.97 1.54 0.08
C MET A 578 -18.24 2.40 0.14
N ARG A 579 -18.13 3.70 -0.18
CA ARG A 579 -19.26 4.63 -0.29
C ARG A 579 -19.14 5.40 -1.60
N ARG A 580 -20.08 5.17 -2.54
CA ARG A 580 -20.00 5.71 -3.91
C ARG A 580 -21.28 6.41 -4.30
N ALA A 581 -21.16 7.59 -4.90
CA ALA A 581 -22.26 8.28 -5.55
C ALA A 581 -22.05 8.27 -7.07
N PHE A 582 -23.05 7.82 -7.80
CA PHE A 582 -23.02 7.74 -9.27
C PHE A 582 -24.34 8.23 -9.85
N SER A 583 -24.35 8.53 -11.15
CA SER A 583 -25.55 9.02 -11.84
C SER A 583 -25.87 8.18 -13.06
N VAL A 584 -27.10 7.69 -13.11
CA VAL A 584 -27.66 6.89 -14.19
C VAL A 584 -28.38 7.82 -15.19
N PRO A 585 -28.04 7.80 -16.50
CA PRO A 585 -28.51 8.82 -17.44
C PRO A 585 -29.97 8.65 -17.89
N THR A 586 -30.45 7.42 -17.97
CA THR A 586 -31.84 7.05 -18.31
C THR A 586 -32.20 5.81 -17.49
N PRO A 587 -33.48 5.51 -17.19
CA PRO A 587 -33.81 4.30 -16.47
C PRO A 587 -33.22 3.06 -17.16
N MET A 588 -32.53 2.22 -16.38
CA MET A 588 -31.80 1.05 -16.87
C MET A 588 -31.86 -0.08 -15.83
N SER A 589 -31.62 -1.30 -16.31
CA SER A 589 -31.48 -2.49 -15.48
C SER A 589 -30.03 -2.95 -15.48
N PHE A 590 -29.47 -3.20 -14.30
CA PHE A 590 -28.08 -3.60 -14.10
C PHE A 590 -28.02 -4.97 -13.42
N THR A 591 -27.13 -5.83 -13.90
CA THR A 591 -26.73 -7.02 -13.13
C THR A 591 -25.66 -6.60 -12.14
N LEU A 592 -25.80 -7.00 -10.87
CA LEU A 592 -24.77 -6.80 -9.86
C LEU A 592 -23.99 -8.09 -9.65
N SER A 593 -22.67 -7.97 -9.82
CA SER A 593 -21.69 -9.01 -9.53
C SER A 593 -20.41 -8.35 -9.03
N GLY A 594 -19.52 -9.15 -8.44
CA GLY A 594 -18.20 -8.67 -8.10
C GLY A 594 -17.33 -9.72 -7.45
N THR A 595 -16.27 -9.23 -6.83
CA THR A 595 -15.23 -10.02 -6.19
C THR A 595 -15.06 -9.55 -4.74
N ALA A 596 -15.02 -10.49 -3.80
CA ALA A 596 -14.64 -10.29 -2.41
C ALA A 596 -13.49 -11.24 -2.04
N ARG A 597 -12.86 -11.00 -0.89
CA ARG A 597 -11.87 -11.90 -0.25
C ARG A 597 -12.15 -11.99 1.25
N LEU A 598 -11.49 -12.91 1.95
CA LEU A 598 -11.49 -12.85 3.41
C LEU A 598 -10.70 -11.63 3.89
N ASP A 599 -11.24 -10.91 4.87
CA ASP A 599 -10.49 -9.81 5.49
C ASP A 599 -9.40 -10.39 6.41
N GLY A 600 -8.15 -10.34 5.95
CA GLY A 600 -6.98 -10.84 6.69
C GLY A 600 -6.80 -10.26 8.10
N ARG A 601 -7.44 -9.12 8.42
CA ARG A 601 -7.40 -8.45 9.72
C ARG A 601 -8.70 -8.57 10.53
N ALA A 602 -9.75 -9.20 10.00
CA ALA A 602 -10.95 -9.48 10.77
C ALA A 602 -10.69 -10.48 11.92
N SER A 603 -11.59 -10.47 12.91
CA SER A 603 -11.52 -11.43 14.03
C SER A 603 -11.68 -12.88 13.56
N ASP A 604 -11.10 -13.82 14.29
CA ASP A 604 -11.21 -15.26 14.00
C ASP A 604 -12.69 -15.69 13.93
N ALA A 605 -13.54 -15.17 14.81
CA ALA A 605 -14.97 -15.46 14.81
C ALA A 605 -15.68 -14.97 13.53
N ALA A 606 -15.32 -13.79 13.02
CA ALA A 606 -15.88 -13.27 11.77
C ALA A 606 -15.41 -14.10 10.57
N LEU A 607 -14.13 -14.51 10.55
CA LEU A 607 -13.57 -15.36 9.49
C LEU A 607 -14.17 -16.77 9.50
N ASP A 608 -14.30 -17.39 10.66
CA ASP A 608 -14.88 -18.73 10.79
C ASP A 608 -16.38 -18.75 10.49
N ALA A 609 -17.09 -17.65 10.75
CA ALA A 609 -18.50 -17.50 10.36
C ALA A 609 -18.66 -17.48 8.83
N VAL A 610 -17.77 -16.79 8.11
CA VAL A 610 -17.78 -16.75 6.64
C VAL A 610 -17.33 -18.09 6.05
N ALA A 611 -16.28 -18.69 6.60
CA ALA A 611 -15.75 -19.96 6.12
C ALA A 611 -16.66 -21.16 6.50
N ALA A 612 -17.63 -20.97 7.39
CA ALA A 612 -18.49 -22.01 7.96
C ALA A 612 -17.69 -23.22 8.51
N THR A 613 -16.50 -22.95 9.05
CA THR A 613 -15.52 -23.98 9.46
C THR A 613 -15.75 -24.49 10.88
N ALA A 614 -16.27 -23.64 11.77
CA ALA A 614 -16.46 -23.98 13.18
C ALA A 614 -17.68 -24.92 13.40
N PRO A 615 -17.53 -25.99 14.21
CA PRO A 615 -18.68 -26.80 14.62
C PRO A 615 -19.73 -25.99 15.39
N VAL A 616 -21.00 -26.37 15.27
CA VAL A 616 -22.10 -25.70 15.99
C VAL A 616 -21.82 -25.68 17.50
N GLY A 617 -21.97 -24.50 18.13
CA GLY A 617 -21.69 -24.31 19.55
C GLY A 617 -20.20 -24.30 19.92
N THR A 618 -19.30 -24.20 18.94
CA THR A 618 -17.85 -24.11 19.15
C THR A 618 -17.32 -22.80 18.59
N THR A 619 -16.43 -22.12 19.33
CA THR A 619 -15.75 -20.90 18.87
C THR A 619 -14.26 -21.02 19.08
N PHE A 620 -13.48 -20.66 18.07
CA PHE A 620 -12.01 -20.54 18.13
C PHE A 620 -11.64 -19.06 18.18
N ALA A 621 -10.65 -18.72 19.00
CA ALA A 621 -10.15 -17.36 19.09
C ALA A 621 -8.67 -17.35 19.46
N ALA A 622 -7.89 -16.50 18.79
CA ALA A 622 -6.55 -16.15 19.22
C ALA A 622 -6.52 -14.74 19.83
N SER A 623 -5.65 -14.50 20.81
CA SER A 623 -5.36 -13.13 21.27
C SER A 623 -4.69 -12.28 20.20
N SER A 624 -3.95 -12.94 19.32
CA SER A 624 -3.19 -12.37 18.23
C SER A 624 -2.80 -13.48 17.25
N ARG A 625 -2.60 -13.12 15.98
CA ARG A 625 -2.12 -14.02 14.94
C ARG A 625 -1.23 -13.30 13.95
N LEU A 626 -0.56 -14.04 13.08
CA LEU A 626 0.26 -13.49 12.01
C LEU A 626 -0.53 -12.44 11.23
N LEU A 627 0.01 -11.22 11.18
CA LEU A 627 -0.70 -10.06 10.68
C LEU A 627 -1.12 -10.26 9.22
N GLY A 628 -2.41 -10.08 8.95
CA GLY A 628 -2.95 -10.15 7.60
C GLY A 628 -3.13 -11.56 7.03
N ASP A 629 -2.73 -12.62 7.74
CA ASP A 629 -2.89 -14.00 7.28
C ASP A 629 -4.14 -14.64 7.87
N ALA A 630 -5.27 -14.60 7.14
CA ALA A 630 -6.52 -15.26 7.52
C ALA A 630 -6.37 -16.79 7.69
N ALA A 631 -5.36 -17.41 7.07
CA ALA A 631 -5.04 -18.82 7.22
C ALA A 631 -4.23 -19.13 8.49
N SER A 632 -3.83 -18.12 9.26
CA SER A 632 -3.20 -18.27 10.59
C SER A 632 -4.16 -18.08 11.77
N ARG A 633 -5.48 -18.07 11.52
CA ARG A 633 -6.51 -17.96 12.57
C ARG A 633 -6.51 -19.14 13.52
N ALA A 634 -7.11 -18.99 14.71
CA ALA A 634 -7.11 -20.05 15.73
C ALA A 634 -7.68 -21.39 15.22
N SER A 635 -8.71 -21.38 14.37
CA SER A 635 -9.26 -22.63 13.84
C SER A 635 -8.24 -23.47 13.06
N ALA A 636 -7.22 -22.84 12.46
CA ALA A 636 -6.16 -23.51 11.71
C ALA A 636 -5.19 -24.31 12.60
N GLY A 637 -5.29 -24.18 13.92
CA GLY A 637 -4.58 -25.02 14.89
C GLY A 637 -5.38 -26.24 15.35
N ALA A 638 -6.51 -26.55 14.73
CA ALA A 638 -7.37 -27.68 15.11
C ALA A 638 -8.08 -28.33 13.91
N ASP A 639 -7.78 -27.91 12.68
CA ASP A 639 -8.50 -28.25 11.46
C ASP A 639 -8.08 -29.60 10.86
N ARG A 640 -7.25 -30.38 11.55
CA ARG A 640 -6.71 -31.69 11.16
C ARG A 640 -5.83 -31.67 9.91
N ASP A 641 -5.16 -30.55 9.63
CA ASP A 641 -4.18 -30.40 8.56
C ASP A 641 -2.85 -29.89 9.13
N LEU A 642 -1.82 -30.75 9.14
CA LEU A 642 -0.49 -30.39 9.64
C LEU A 642 0.25 -29.37 8.76
N THR A 643 -0.33 -29.00 7.60
CA THR A 643 0.20 -27.96 6.70
C THR A 643 -0.43 -26.58 6.96
N THR A 644 -1.40 -26.51 7.86
CA THR A 644 -1.99 -25.28 8.42
C THR A 644 -1.57 -25.14 9.89
N ALA A 645 -1.64 -23.92 10.40
CA ALA A 645 -1.30 -23.62 11.79
C ALA A 645 -1.87 -22.28 12.21
N TRP A 646 -2.31 -22.19 13.46
CA TRP A 646 -2.31 -20.90 14.15
C TRP A 646 -0.86 -20.45 14.32
N SER A 647 -0.54 -19.24 13.90
CA SER A 647 0.80 -18.66 14.06
C SER A 647 0.70 -17.29 14.73
N THR A 648 1.56 -17.03 15.72
CA THR A 648 1.58 -15.74 16.44
C THR A 648 2.09 -14.60 15.54
N PRO A 649 1.96 -13.33 15.95
CA PRO A 649 2.71 -12.25 15.30
C PRO A 649 4.22 -12.43 15.40
N LEU A 650 4.96 -11.69 14.56
CA LEU A 650 6.38 -11.44 14.74
C LEU A 650 6.62 -10.63 16.03
N GLY A 651 7.75 -10.83 16.69
CA GLY A 651 8.26 -10.02 17.80
C GLY A 651 7.72 -10.36 19.19
N ALA A 652 6.45 -10.75 19.32
CA ALA A 652 5.81 -10.99 20.62
C ALA A 652 5.04 -12.33 20.73
N PRO A 653 5.71 -13.49 20.56
CA PRO A 653 5.04 -14.78 20.72
C PRO A 653 4.66 -15.08 22.17
N VAL A 654 5.43 -14.62 23.17
CA VAL A 654 5.15 -14.85 24.59
C VAL A 654 3.91 -14.07 25.05
N GLY A 655 3.01 -14.73 25.78
CA GLY A 655 1.71 -14.20 26.20
C GLY A 655 0.62 -14.35 25.13
N SER A 656 0.96 -14.80 23.92
CA SER A 656 -0.03 -15.13 22.89
C SER A 656 -0.86 -16.35 23.32
N ARG A 657 -2.18 -16.28 23.09
CA ARG A 657 -3.16 -17.27 23.52
C ARG A 657 -3.96 -17.80 22.34
N TRP A 658 -4.15 -19.12 22.34
CA TRP A 658 -5.07 -19.84 21.47
C TRP A 658 -6.18 -20.41 22.34
N THR A 659 -7.45 -20.18 21.99
CA THR A 659 -8.61 -20.55 22.80
C THR A 659 -9.65 -21.27 21.96
N VAL A 660 -10.22 -22.34 22.52
CA VAL A 660 -11.44 -22.98 22.04
C VAL A 660 -12.48 -22.99 23.16
N ARG A 661 -13.72 -22.65 22.81
CA ARG A 661 -14.89 -22.75 23.70
C ARG A 661 -15.93 -23.67 23.07
N SER A 662 -16.48 -24.58 23.86
CA SER A 662 -17.51 -25.54 23.44
C SER A 662 -18.70 -25.53 24.38
N ASP A 663 -19.90 -25.32 23.84
CA ASP A 663 -21.16 -25.39 24.59
C ASP A 663 -21.45 -26.84 25.06
N ALA A 664 -20.98 -27.85 24.32
CA ALA A 664 -21.08 -29.26 24.69
C ALA A 664 -20.07 -29.69 25.76
N GLY A 665 -19.11 -28.82 26.09
CA GLY A 665 -17.99 -29.11 26.96
C GLY A 665 -16.89 -29.94 26.29
N LEU A 666 -15.80 -30.11 27.02
CA LEU A 666 -14.60 -30.85 26.61
C LEU A 666 -14.17 -31.79 27.74
N ARG A 667 -13.83 -33.03 27.37
CA ARG A 667 -13.32 -34.06 28.29
C ARG A 667 -12.18 -34.82 27.62
N LEU A 668 -10.94 -34.55 28.01
CA LEU A 668 -9.74 -35.11 27.38
C LEU A 668 -8.85 -35.80 28.44
N PRO A 669 -8.45 -37.07 28.23
CA PRO A 669 -7.50 -37.74 29.13
C PRO A 669 -6.07 -37.19 28.99
N SER A 670 -5.72 -36.71 27.80
CA SER A 670 -4.47 -36.04 27.46
C SER A 670 -4.72 -35.06 26.33
N LEU A 671 -3.80 -34.12 26.14
CA LEU A 671 -3.86 -33.09 25.10
C LEU A 671 -2.61 -33.21 24.21
N PRO A 672 -2.70 -33.92 23.07
CA PRO A 672 -1.64 -33.88 22.08
C PRO A 672 -1.67 -32.52 21.36
N ILE A 673 -0.49 -31.95 21.12
CA ILE A 673 -0.29 -30.66 20.46
C ILE A 673 0.81 -30.88 19.41
N ASP A 674 0.52 -30.64 18.14
CA ASP A 674 1.51 -30.63 17.06
C ASP A 674 2.03 -29.20 16.91
N LEU A 675 3.28 -28.99 17.32
CA LEU A 675 3.95 -27.69 17.28
C LEU A 675 4.71 -27.56 15.96
N VAL A 676 4.70 -26.36 15.37
CA VAL A 676 5.53 -26.06 14.20
C VAL A 676 6.99 -25.94 14.66
N THR A 677 7.87 -26.72 14.03
CA THR A 677 9.30 -26.87 14.33
C THR A 677 10.15 -26.71 13.07
N ASP A 678 9.79 -25.75 12.23
CA ASP A 678 10.57 -25.33 11.07
C ASP A 678 11.56 -24.20 11.41
N ASP A 679 12.36 -23.79 10.43
CA ASP A 679 13.33 -22.71 10.56
C ASP A 679 12.73 -21.30 10.53
N ARG A 680 11.41 -21.20 10.32
CA ARG A 680 10.63 -19.97 10.24
C ARG A 680 9.88 -19.65 11.53
N HIS A 681 9.85 -20.56 12.51
CA HIS A 681 9.17 -20.41 13.78
C HIS A 681 10.10 -20.61 14.98
N SER A 682 9.92 -19.79 16.02
CA SER A 682 10.41 -20.09 17.36
C SER A 682 9.67 -21.29 17.95
N VAL A 683 10.35 -22.06 18.80
CA VAL A 683 9.76 -23.25 19.43
C VAL A 683 9.37 -22.92 20.87
N PRO A 684 8.13 -23.19 21.32
CA PRO A 684 7.76 -22.96 22.71
C PRO A 684 8.50 -23.95 23.63
N THR A 685 9.00 -23.45 24.76
CA THR A 685 9.64 -24.26 25.81
C THR A 685 8.72 -24.46 27.02
N ARG A 686 7.70 -23.61 27.14
CA ARG A 686 6.66 -23.74 28.17
C ARG A 686 5.33 -23.22 27.66
N LEU A 687 4.27 -23.98 27.89
CA LEU A 687 2.90 -23.62 27.58
C LEU A 687 2.07 -23.57 28.87
N GLY A 688 1.11 -22.65 28.93
CA GLY A 688 0.08 -22.59 29.96
C GLY A 688 -1.19 -23.22 29.42
N ILE A 689 -1.62 -24.33 30.01
CA ILE A 689 -2.86 -25.01 29.65
C ILE A 689 -3.93 -24.58 30.67
N LYS A 690 -4.83 -23.69 30.25
CA LYS A 690 -5.86 -23.11 31.09
C LYS A 690 -7.22 -23.67 30.74
N VAL A 691 -7.94 -24.19 31.75
CA VAL A 691 -9.27 -24.78 31.61
C VAL A 691 -10.22 -24.09 32.58
N ASP A 692 -11.27 -23.45 32.07
CA ASP A 692 -12.27 -22.71 32.86
C ASP A 692 -11.65 -21.80 33.95
N GLY A 693 -10.57 -21.09 33.61
CA GLY A 693 -9.88 -20.19 34.56
C GLY A 693 -8.66 -20.78 35.27
N VAL A 694 -8.52 -22.10 35.33
CA VAL A 694 -7.44 -22.78 36.07
C VAL A 694 -6.28 -23.13 35.14
N THR A 695 -5.10 -22.58 35.40
CA THR A 695 -3.90 -22.79 34.57
C THR A 695 -2.99 -23.88 35.14
N GLN A 696 -2.51 -24.77 34.28
CA GLN A 696 -1.41 -25.69 34.53
C GLN A 696 -0.26 -25.40 33.58
N GLU A 697 0.97 -25.34 34.09
CA GLU A 697 2.15 -25.23 33.22
C GLU A 697 2.51 -26.60 32.63
N PHE A 698 2.82 -26.59 31.34
CA PHE A 698 3.35 -27.72 30.58
C PHE A 698 4.74 -27.37 30.05
N ALA A 699 5.76 -28.05 30.58
CA ALA A 699 7.13 -27.93 30.07
C ALA A 699 7.26 -28.71 28.76
N VAL A 700 7.56 -28.01 27.68
CA VAL A 700 7.75 -28.61 26.36
C VAL A 700 9.16 -29.22 26.32
N PRO A 701 9.33 -30.49 25.93
CA PRO A 701 10.66 -31.07 25.78
C PRO A 701 11.46 -30.32 24.71
N GLY A 702 12.79 -30.39 24.76
CA GLY A 702 13.63 -29.78 23.71
C GLY A 702 13.33 -30.42 22.35
N LEU A 703 12.80 -29.63 21.41
CA LEU A 703 12.46 -30.08 20.06
C LEU A 703 13.55 -29.63 19.08
N GLY A 704 13.86 -30.49 18.10
CA GLY A 704 14.74 -30.14 16.99
C GLY A 704 14.01 -29.26 15.96
N VAL A 705 14.75 -28.39 15.29
CA VAL A 705 14.25 -27.59 14.17
C VAL A 705 14.67 -28.25 12.87
N THR A 706 13.74 -28.35 11.91
CA THR A 706 13.99 -28.84 10.55
C THR A 706 14.04 -27.67 9.59
N GLU A 707 14.94 -27.72 8.60
CA GLU A 707 14.98 -26.75 7.51
C GLU A 707 13.77 -26.94 6.59
N GLY A 708 13.11 -25.84 6.20
CA GLY A 708 11.94 -25.85 5.33
C GLY A 708 10.62 -25.77 6.10
N ALA A 709 9.65 -25.09 5.48
CA ALA A 709 8.38 -24.73 6.11
C ALA A 709 7.48 -25.93 6.47
N ASN A 710 6.64 -25.74 7.49
CA ASN A 710 5.58 -26.66 7.92
C ASN A 710 6.09 -28.00 8.53
N SER A 711 7.34 -28.07 8.96
CA SER A 711 7.78 -29.21 9.81
C SER A 711 7.06 -29.14 11.15
N THR A 712 6.51 -30.25 11.63
CA THR A 712 5.75 -30.31 12.89
C THR A 712 6.24 -31.43 13.80
N THR A 713 6.28 -31.18 15.10
CA THR A 713 6.60 -32.19 16.12
C THR A 713 5.48 -32.29 17.16
N ARG A 714 5.01 -33.52 17.41
CA ARG A 714 3.98 -33.79 18.41
C ARG A 714 4.54 -33.80 19.84
N VAL A 715 3.86 -33.10 20.74
CA VAL A 715 4.05 -33.20 22.19
C VAL A 715 2.71 -33.56 22.85
N VAL A 716 2.74 -34.14 24.06
CA VAL A 716 1.52 -34.58 24.75
C VAL A 716 1.51 -34.11 26.20
N HIS A 717 0.56 -33.25 26.55
CA HIS A 717 0.28 -32.91 27.94
C HIS A 717 -0.63 -33.97 28.56
N SER A 718 -0.17 -34.61 29.63
CA SER A 718 -0.89 -35.71 30.30
C SER A 718 -1.09 -35.37 31.79
N PRO A 719 -2.11 -34.58 32.14
CA PRO A 719 -2.38 -34.22 33.53
C PRO A 719 -2.84 -35.43 34.35
N ALA A 720 -2.65 -35.38 35.66
CA ALA A 720 -3.04 -36.47 36.57
C ALA A 720 -4.57 -36.71 36.59
N THR A 721 -5.35 -35.68 36.31
CA THR A 721 -6.80 -35.72 36.15
C THR A 721 -7.17 -35.33 34.71
N PRO A 722 -8.20 -35.94 34.10
CA PRO A 722 -8.68 -35.53 32.79
C PRO A 722 -9.00 -34.04 32.74
N ILE A 723 -8.70 -33.40 31.61
CA ILE A 723 -9.12 -32.04 31.30
C ILE A 723 -10.64 -32.06 31.13
N VAL A 724 -11.36 -31.32 31.97
CA VAL A 724 -12.82 -31.19 31.92
C VAL A 724 -13.17 -29.72 32.05
N GLY A 725 -13.94 -29.20 31.11
CA GLY A 725 -14.43 -27.82 31.14
C GLY A 725 -15.19 -27.43 29.88
N ASN A 726 -15.37 -26.13 29.68
CA ASN A 726 -16.04 -25.57 28.50
C ASN A 726 -15.12 -24.67 27.68
N GLU A 727 -14.07 -24.13 28.28
CA GLU A 727 -13.06 -23.30 27.64
C GLU A 727 -11.66 -23.87 27.88
N LEU A 728 -10.93 -24.12 26.80
CA LEU A 728 -9.52 -24.50 26.82
C LEU A 728 -8.70 -23.39 26.17
N THR A 729 -7.71 -22.86 26.89
CA THR A 729 -6.74 -21.89 26.39
C THR A 729 -5.33 -22.45 26.49
N ILE A 730 -4.55 -22.33 25.41
CA ILE A 730 -3.12 -22.59 25.37
C ILE A 730 -2.41 -21.24 25.28
N GLU A 731 -1.62 -20.91 26.29
CA GLU A 731 -0.82 -19.68 26.37
C GLU A 731 0.66 -20.00 26.16
N VAL A 732 1.35 -19.23 25.33
CA VAL A 732 2.80 -19.34 25.16
C VAL A 732 3.51 -18.63 26.32
N LEU A 733 4.02 -19.39 27.29
CA LEU A 733 4.66 -18.82 28.49
C LEU A 733 6.16 -18.55 28.29
N ALA A 734 6.82 -19.38 27.49
CA ALA A 734 8.23 -19.21 27.16
C ALA A 734 8.56 -19.89 25.82
N VAL A 735 9.60 -19.37 25.14
CA VAL A 735 10.09 -19.87 23.85
C VAL A 735 11.60 -20.08 23.88
N ALA A 736 12.10 -20.97 23.02
CA ALA A 736 13.46 -20.94 22.51
C ALA A 736 13.44 -20.02 21.28
N PRO A 737 13.86 -18.74 21.42
CA PRO A 737 13.64 -17.75 20.38
C PRO A 737 14.55 -18.01 19.17
N ARG A 738 13.96 -17.92 17.98
CA ARG A 738 14.71 -17.68 16.74
C ARG A 738 14.58 -16.20 16.40
N MET A 739 15.68 -15.59 15.99
CA MET A 739 15.74 -14.16 15.68
C MET A 739 16.13 -13.96 14.22
N GLN A 740 15.55 -12.95 13.59
CA GLN A 740 15.94 -12.46 12.27
C GLN A 740 15.88 -10.92 12.28
N ALA A 741 16.42 -10.23 11.28
CA ALA A 741 16.21 -8.78 11.20
C ALA A 741 14.81 -8.46 10.65
N ASP A 742 14.17 -7.43 11.17
CA ASP A 742 12.97 -6.82 10.59
C ASP A 742 13.32 -5.81 9.49
N ASP A 743 12.31 -5.15 8.93
CA ASP A 743 12.45 -4.11 7.90
C ASP A 743 13.27 -2.89 8.37
N ALA A 744 13.37 -2.66 9.68
CA ALA A 744 14.19 -1.62 10.27
C ALA A 744 15.64 -2.09 10.56
N GLY A 745 15.96 -3.36 10.27
CA GLY A 745 17.24 -3.99 10.56
C GLY A 745 17.42 -4.43 12.01
N GLY A 746 16.38 -4.29 12.85
CA GLY A 746 16.38 -4.67 14.26
C GLY A 746 16.08 -6.16 14.44
N PRO A 747 16.59 -6.81 15.51
CA PRO A 747 16.32 -8.23 15.73
C PRO A 747 14.87 -8.43 16.19
N VAL A 748 14.12 -9.28 15.49
CA VAL A 748 12.73 -9.66 15.79
C VAL A 748 12.64 -11.16 16.08
N ILE A 749 11.86 -11.53 17.10
CA ILE A 749 11.58 -12.93 17.43
C ILE A 749 10.62 -13.51 16.38
N LEU A 750 10.95 -14.67 15.81
CA LEU A 750 10.07 -15.37 14.87
C LEU A 750 8.82 -15.94 15.56
N PRO A 751 7.69 -16.11 14.83
CA PRO A 751 6.43 -16.59 15.41
C PRO A 751 6.52 -17.96 16.07
N VAL A 752 5.56 -18.29 16.92
CA VAL A 752 5.28 -19.67 17.34
C VAL A 752 4.09 -20.20 16.54
N GLY A 753 4.18 -21.43 16.05
CA GLY A 753 3.08 -22.10 15.36
C GLY A 753 2.52 -23.30 16.13
N ILE A 754 1.20 -23.42 16.20
CA ILE A 754 0.49 -24.64 16.60
C ILE A 754 -0.26 -25.15 15.36
N ALA A 755 0.20 -26.27 14.82
CA ALA A 755 -0.43 -26.92 13.68
C ALA A 755 -1.71 -27.64 14.10
N GLU A 756 -1.67 -28.42 15.18
CA GLU A 756 -2.84 -29.13 15.67
C GLU A 756 -2.94 -29.18 17.19
N VAL A 757 -4.15 -29.05 17.70
CA VAL A 757 -4.54 -29.34 19.07
C VAL A 757 -5.52 -30.51 19.02
N GLY A 758 -5.18 -31.61 19.69
CA GLY A 758 -5.96 -32.84 19.65
C GLY A 758 -7.34 -32.72 20.26
N LEU A 759 -8.32 -32.34 19.42
CA LEU A 759 -9.72 -32.14 19.79
C LEU A 759 -10.65 -33.01 18.91
N PRO A 760 -10.70 -34.34 19.14
CA PRO A 760 -11.37 -35.26 18.22
C PRO A 760 -12.85 -34.94 17.98
N ALA A 761 -13.56 -34.41 18.98
CA ALA A 761 -14.99 -34.08 18.89
C ALA A 761 -15.28 -32.63 18.46
N LEU A 762 -14.28 -31.76 18.36
CA LEU A 762 -14.45 -30.32 18.14
C LEU A 762 -13.63 -29.78 16.96
N ALA A 763 -13.02 -30.66 16.16
CA ALA A 763 -12.23 -30.22 15.01
C ALA A 763 -13.12 -29.47 14.00
N PRO A 764 -12.70 -28.28 13.53
CA PRO A 764 -13.27 -27.63 12.36
C PRO A 764 -13.33 -28.57 11.17
N SER A 765 -14.25 -28.24 10.26
CA SER A 765 -14.26 -28.86 8.94
C SER A 765 -12.91 -28.60 8.24
N THR A 766 -12.18 -29.68 7.91
CA THR A 766 -10.96 -29.67 7.07
C THR A 766 -11.22 -29.15 5.66
N ALA A 767 -12.48 -29.12 5.24
CA ALA A 767 -12.80 -28.79 3.88
C ALA A 767 -12.42 -27.33 3.63
N ALA A 768 -11.52 -27.13 2.68
CA ALA A 768 -11.63 -26.08 1.68
C ALA A 768 -12.98 -26.21 0.93
N ALA A 769 -14.08 -26.34 1.66
CA ALA A 769 -15.42 -26.19 1.13
C ALA A 769 -15.44 -24.78 0.56
N ALA A 770 -15.97 -24.67 -0.66
CA ALA A 770 -16.28 -23.36 -1.18
C ALA A 770 -17.08 -22.61 -0.11
N VAL A 771 -16.62 -21.42 0.25
CA VAL A 771 -17.40 -20.46 1.00
C VAL A 771 -18.75 -20.37 0.30
N ASP A 772 -19.80 -20.39 1.10
CA ASP A 772 -21.17 -20.12 0.70
C ASP A 772 -21.87 -19.56 1.93
N ASP A 773 -21.86 -18.24 2.04
CA ASP A 773 -22.39 -17.52 3.19
C ASP A 773 -23.93 -17.39 3.17
N GLY A 774 -24.59 -18.04 2.19
CA GLY A 774 -26.02 -17.94 1.98
C GLY A 774 -26.43 -16.52 1.58
N CYS A 775 -27.67 -16.15 1.90
CA CYS A 775 -28.18 -14.83 1.54
C CYS A 775 -28.02 -13.84 2.69
N ARG A 776 -27.15 -12.84 2.46
CA ARG A 776 -26.83 -11.78 3.40
C ARG A 776 -27.36 -10.44 2.92
N SER A 777 -28.05 -9.72 3.79
CA SER A 777 -28.56 -8.37 3.55
C SER A 777 -27.77 -7.29 4.29
N ASP A 778 -26.68 -7.64 4.95
CA ASP A 778 -25.85 -6.73 5.75
C ASP A 778 -24.59 -6.27 5.02
N LEU A 779 -24.33 -6.78 3.80
CA LEU A 779 -23.10 -6.50 3.05
C LEU A 779 -23.16 -5.23 2.20
N LEU A 780 -24.32 -4.89 1.64
CA LEU A 780 -24.48 -3.80 0.68
C LEU A 780 -25.84 -3.11 0.82
N THR A 781 -25.86 -1.80 0.72
CA THR A 781 -27.08 -1.01 0.52
C THR A 781 -26.98 -0.16 -0.74
N LEU A 782 -28.12 0.03 -1.40
CA LEU A 782 -28.31 0.97 -2.51
C LEU A 782 -29.45 1.91 -2.16
N ASP A 783 -29.16 3.21 -2.12
CA ASP A 783 -30.08 4.27 -1.68
C ASP A 783 -30.71 3.97 -0.31
N GLY A 784 -29.92 3.39 0.60
CA GLY A 784 -30.34 2.98 1.93
C GLY A 784 -31.14 1.67 1.99
N THR A 785 -31.46 1.06 0.85
CA THR A 785 -32.15 -0.23 0.79
C THR A 785 -31.13 -1.38 0.74
N PRO A 786 -31.20 -2.37 1.65
CA PRO A 786 -30.35 -3.55 1.60
C PRO A 786 -30.46 -4.32 0.28
N VAL A 787 -29.33 -4.73 -0.27
CA VAL A 787 -29.27 -5.66 -1.43
C VAL A 787 -28.84 -7.02 -0.90
N ALA A 788 -29.66 -8.04 -1.11
CA ALA A 788 -29.35 -9.40 -0.67
C ALA A 788 -28.29 -10.02 -1.59
N LEU A 789 -27.10 -10.27 -1.02
CA LEU A 789 -25.94 -10.82 -1.71
C LEU A 789 -25.62 -12.22 -1.20
N ARG A 790 -24.99 -13.00 -2.07
CA ARG A 790 -24.40 -14.29 -1.77
C ARG A 790 -22.96 -14.30 -2.27
N VAL A 791 -22.06 -14.73 -1.40
CA VAL A 791 -20.62 -14.82 -1.64
C VAL A 791 -20.21 -16.28 -1.69
N THR A 792 -19.62 -16.68 -2.82
CA THR A 792 -19.25 -18.07 -3.07
C THR A 792 -17.85 -18.23 -3.64
N GLY A 793 -17.16 -19.32 -3.31
CA GLY A 793 -15.88 -19.66 -3.93
C GLY A 793 -14.87 -20.24 -2.97
N ALA A 794 -13.71 -20.63 -3.48
CA ALA A 794 -12.63 -21.13 -2.62
C ALA A 794 -11.80 -19.94 -2.10
N PRO A 795 -11.63 -19.79 -0.78
CA PRO A 795 -10.83 -18.70 -0.21
C PRO A 795 -9.32 -18.86 -0.45
N GLY A 796 -8.88 -19.94 -1.12
CA GLY A 796 -7.48 -20.27 -1.33
C GLY A 796 -6.76 -20.67 -0.03
N ARG A 797 -5.54 -21.21 -0.16
CA ARG A 797 -4.76 -21.69 1.01
C ARG A 797 -4.29 -20.57 1.93
N THR A 798 -4.18 -19.35 1.42
CA THR A 798 -3.72 -18.14 2.12
C THR A 798 -4.87 -17.23 2.56
N GLY A 799 -6.13 -17.61 2.30
CA GLY A 799 -7.30 -16.74 2.52
C GLY A 799 -7.39 -15.55 1.57
N THR A 800 -6.47 -15.42 0.60
CA THR A 800 -6.46 -14.36 -0.41
C THR A 800 -7.19 -14.74 -1.70
N GLY A 801 -7.78 -15.94 -1.73
CA GLY A 801 -8.51 -16.45 -2.88
C GLY A 801 -9.78 -15.65 -3.14
N ARG A 802 -10.14 -15.61 -4.42
CA ARG A 802 -11.29 -14.86 -4.91
C ARG A 802 -12.60 -15.52 -4.52
N LEU A 803 -13.51 -14.72 -3.96
CA LEU A 803 -14.90 -15.09 -3.72
C LEU A 803 -15.80 -14.28 -4.67
N ALA A 804 -16.65 -14.98 -5.42
CA ALA A 804 -17.63 -14.38 -6.30
C ALA A 804 -18.82 -13.83 -5.52
N VAL A 805 -19.18 -12.59 -5.79
CA VAL A 805 -20.35 -11.91 -5.22
C VAL A 805 -21.46 -11.87 -6.26
N THR A 806 -22.67 -12.28 -5.88
CA THR A 806 -23.87 -12.26 -6.74
C THR A 806 -25.10 -11.86 -5.94
N THR A 807 -26.13 -11.35 -6.62
CA THR A 807 -27.46 -11.14 -6.02
C THR A 807 -28.14 -12.48 -5.76
N CYS A 808 -28.80 -12.60 -4.61
CA CYS A 808 -29.45 -13.84 -4.17
C CYS A 808 -30.55 -14.38 -5.10
N ASP A 809 -31.38 -13.49 -5.64
CA ASP A 809 -32.50 -13.83 -6.51
C ASP A 809 -32.13 -13.81 -8.01
N GLY A 810 -30.89 -13.42 -8.33
CA GLY A 810 -30.43 -13.20 -9.71
C GLY A 810 -31.17 -12.08 -10.44
N ALA A 811 -31.99 -11.28 -9.75
CA ALA A 811 -32.80 -10.25 -10.37
C ALA A 811 -31.94 -9.02 -10.68
N PRO A 812 -32.17 -8.37 -11.85
CA PRO A 812 -31.46 -7.14 -12.16
C PRO A 812 -31.93 -5.99 -11.26
N LEU A 813 -31.00 -5.13 -10.88
CA LEU A 813 -31.27 -3.88 -10.19
C LEU A 813 -31.81 -2.85 -11.20
N THR A 814 -33.07 -2.45 -11.04
CA THR A 814 -33.68 -1.41 -11.88
C THR A 814 -33.47 -0.05 -11.25
N LEU A 815 -32.70 0.80 -11.90
CA LEU A 815 -32.36 2.14 -11.42
C LEU A 815 -33.05 3.19 -12.29
N THR A 816 -33.56 4.23 -11.63
CA THR A 816 -34.14 5.39 -12.30
C THR A 816 -33.04 6.27 -12.89
N ALA A 817 -33.42 7.24 -13.73
CA ALA A 817 -32.49 8.31 -14.07
C ALA A 817 -32.23 9.16 -12.83
N GLY A 818 -30.97 9.53 -12.60
CA GLY A 818 -30.58 10.38 -11.49
C GLY A 818 -29.45 9.81 -10.65
N ARG A 819 -29.30 10.36 -9.45
CA ARG A 819 -28.22 10.04 -8.52
C ARG A 819 -28.59 8.85 -7.65
N HIS A 820 -27.64 7.95 -7.47
CA HIS A 820 -27.72 6.79 -6.57
C HIS A 820 -26.50 6.75 -5.65
N VAL A 821 -26.66 6.17 -4.45
CA VAL A 821 -25.60 5.98 -3.46
C VAL A 821 -25.48 4.50 -3.08
N LEU A 822 -24.32 3.92 -3.32
CA LEU A 822 -23.97 2.55 -2.96
C LEU A 822 -23.06 2.55 -1.71
N ARG A 823 -23.34 1.64 -0.78
CA ARG A 823 -22.55 1.47 0.46
C ARG A 823 -22.28 0.01 0.73
N ALA A 824 -21.01 -0.35 0.94
CA ALA A 824 -20.62 -1.66 1.43
C ALA A 824 -20.36 -1.60 2.95
N ALA A 825 -20.56 -2.72 3.64
CA ALA A 825 -20.20 -2.86 5.04
C ALA A 825 -18.68 -3.05 5.22
N PRO A 826 -18.10 -2.69 6.38
CA PRO A 826 -16.67 -2.87 6.63
C PRO A 826 -16.25 -4.34 6.76
N GLY A 827 -15.16 -4.73 6.09
CA GLY A 827 -14.66 -6.11 6.10
C GLY A 827 -14.23 -6.61 7.48
N LEU A 828 -13.65 -5.72 8.29
CA LEU A 828 -13.30 -5.99 9.69
C LEU A 828 -14.50 -6.47 10.54
N SER A 829 -15.72 -6.09 10.14
CA SER A 829 -16.96 -6.45 10.84
C SER A 829 -17.64 -7.67 10.22
N THR A 830 -17.56 -7.85 8.90
CA THR A 830 -18.28 -8.90 8.16
C THR A 830 -17.45 -10.15 7.89
N GLY A 831 -16.12 -10.06 8.01
CA GLY A 831 -15.14 -11.06 7.56
C GLY A 831 -14.85 -11.05 6.06
N LEU A 832 -15.50 -10.16 5.29
CA LEU A 832 -15.47 -10.11 3.83
C LEU A 832 -15.04 -8.73 3.34
N ASP A 833 -14.04 -8.71 2.47
CA ASP A 833 -13.29 -7.52 2.05
C ASP A 833 -13.32 -7.27 0.53
#